data_AF-A0A2L1C9L6-F1
#
_entry.id   AF-A0A2L1C9L6-F1
#
_cell.length_a   1.000
_cell.length_b   1.000
_cell.length_c   1.000
_cell.angle_alpha   90.00
_cell.angle_beta   90.00
_cell.angle_gamma   90.00
#
_symmetry.space_group_name_H-M   'P 1'
#
loop_
_entity.id
_entity.type
_entity.pdbx_description
1 polymer ?
#
loop_
_entity_poly.entity_id
_entity_poly.type
_entity_poly.pdbx_seq_one_letter_code
_entity_poly.pdbx_strand_id
1 'polypeptide(L)'
;MVKKSVKDIITEKIINRLESGDIPWIKPWGFTPSVNYVTGKEYTGINRVSLEKGGEYLTFKQIDELGGKVKKGSKAEKVVFYKEYEKIERDPDDPDLMNIKDTFALRYYNVFHISDVEGIRSKLPEMPEIKHNPIKNAEEIINNYEIPVNEIELRKRATYDPITDKIEVPTRNQFKKIEGFYGTAFHEIGHSTGHETRLNRPELIKPCAFGSKNYSKEELTAEITASFLNNHCGIFENNIENNAGYIQSWIKALKNDNNMILYASAKAEKALNYVLESVEKNKSKITETITEIKTVKKVQADLLDFIKNQPETPSFKPEIKPEPIKEEAKRINLKAAKSLEAKAESLNKKIEKKLSCFANCNMTRRRANFRESARIDAENLKKVQSVLFNLAKLHRSGEIKKEVENINAVSQVEILLCEHVKYKTPNDIEPDYGEWAKEEILKRFKMFNKLNIHSQNDLNETREILKSLILEESQDEKTKRELQKLEDNLIGLKIPGFFPTPKEIIKDMIDKAEIKENDSILEPSAGKGDIAEVINEETGIKADCIEINPTLQTILNKKGFETVESNFLEFNGKYDKIIMNPPFEKGQDIEHVTHAYNLLNNGGKLVSIMSNSVTFRNDKKYMEFREFLKENNGYIEELPEGSFKKSFNSTGVKTIMVVIEKNYPSSNFSLATAPTPHHSRKMYV
;
A
#
# COMPACT_ATOMS: atom_id res chain seq x y z
N MET A 1 -5.80 36.01 18.41
CA MET A 1 -5.74 34.54 18.26
C MET A 1 -7.12 34.03 17.91
N VAL A 2 -7.28 33.28 16.81
CA VAL A 2 -8.56 32.65 16.47
C VAL A 2 -8.86 31.58 17.52
N LYS A 3 -10.06 31.61 18.13
CA LYS A 3 -10.49 30.62 19.14
C LYS A 3 -10.63 29.26 18.46
N LYS A 4 -9.79 28.29 18.83
CA LYS A 4 -9.83 26.93 18.27
C LYS A 4 -11.17 26.27 18.58
N SER A 5 -11.75 25.57 17.61
CA SER A 5 -12.97 24.78 17.81
C SER A 5 -12.67 23.52 18.63
N VAL A 6 -13.70 22.88 19.19
CA VAL A 6 -13.54 21.58 19.88
C VAL A 6 -12.95 20.52 18.93
N LYS A 7 -13.31 20.56 17.65
CA LYS A 7 -12.79 19.64 16.62
C LYS A 7 -11.28 19.84 16.40
N ASP A 8 -10.83 21.10 16.36
CA ASP A 8 -9.41 21.43 16.23
C ASP A 8 -8.61 20.91 17.42
N ILE A 9 -9.08 21.16 18.64
CA ILE A 9 -8.40 20.76 19.88
C ILE A 9 -8.18 19.24 19.92
N ILE A 10 -9.20 18.47 19.56
CA ILE A 10 -9.14 17.01 19.59
C ILE A 10 -8.28 16.49 18.44
N THR A 11 -8.46 17.02 17.23
CA THR A 11 -7.67 16.60 16.07
C THR A 11 -6.19 16.91 16.26
N GLU A 12 -5.84 18.07 16.84
CA GLU A 12 -4.45 18.40 17.18
C GLU A 12 -3.88 17.46 18.24
N LYS A 13 -4.65 17.06 19.27
CA LYS A 13 -4.20 16.05 20.25
C LYS A 13 -3.81 14.75 19.54
N ILE A 14 -4.66 14.29 18.62
CA ILE A 14 -4.43 13.06 17.85
C ILE A 14 -3.24 13.20 16.91
N ILE A 15 -3.11 14.31 16.18
CA ILE A 15 -1.97 14.59 15.31
C ILE A 15 -0.66 14.58 16.11
N ASN A 16 -0.63 15.23 17.27
CA ASN A 16 0.59 15.28 18.10
C ASN A 16 1.02 13.88 18.57
N ARG A 17 0.07 13.02 18.94
CA ARG A 17 0.37 11.61 19.29
C ARG A 17 0.92 10.86 18.08
N LEU A 18 0.27 10.98 16.92
CA LEU A 18 0.73 10.38 15.67
C LEU A 18 2.13 10.86 15.26
N GLU A 19 2.43 12.15 15.40
CA GLU A 19 3.75 12.73 15.12
C GLU A 19 4.84 12.20 16.07
N SER A 20 4.47 11.83 17.30
CA SER A 20 5.37 11.14 18.25
C SER A 20 5.49 9.63 18.03
N GLY A 21 4.80 9.07 17.03
CA GLY A 21 4.79 7.63 16.73
C GLY A 21 3.79 6.81 17.55
N ASP A 22 2.98 7.45 18.37
CA ASP A 22 1.91 6.82 19.17
C ASP A 22 0.59 6.87 18.38
N ILE A 23 0.02 5.70 18.06
CA ILE A 23 -1.25 5.59 17.35
C ILE A 23 -2.40 5.50 18.37
N PRO A 24 -3.25 6.54 18.50
CA PRO A 24 -4.17 6.64 19.64
C PRO A 24 -5.18 5.52 19.81
N TRP A 25 -5.61 4.90 18.71
CA TRP A 25 -6.59 3.80 18.70
C TRP A 25 -5.96 2.42 18.89
N ILE A 26 -4.62 2.32 18.89
CA ILE A 26 -3.88 1.09 19.19
C ILE A 26 -3.41 1.20 20.65
N LYS A 27 -3.90 0.31 21.49
CA LYS A 27 -3.59 0.30 22.93
C LYS A 27 -2.78 -0.96 23.24
N PRO A 28 -1.48 -0.85 23.56
CA PRO A 28 -0.62 -2.02 23.74
C PRO A 28 -0.78 -2.71 25.11
N TRP A 29 -1.84 -2.39 25.87
CA TRP A 29 -2.12 -2.91 27.21
C TRP A 29 -3.57 -3.39 27.31
N GLY A 30 -3.82 -4.27 28.30
CA GLY A 30 -5.07 -4.99 28.56
C GLY A 30 -6.37 -4.18 28.41
N PHE A 31 -7.46 -4.88 28.07
CA PHE A 31 -8.79 -4.32 27.89
C PHE A 31 -9.40 -3.92 29.25
N THR A 32 -9.03 -2.74 29.74
CA THR A 32 -9.83 -2.04 30.74
C THR A 32 -10.59 -0.92 30.02
N PRO A 33 -11.92 -1.05 29.84
CA PRO A 33 -12.69 0.00 29.19
C PRO A 33 -12.56 1.30 29.99
N SER A 34 -12.49 2.43 29.29
CA SER A 34 -12.56 3.73 29.93
C SER A 34 -14.01 4.04 30.28
N VAL A 35 -14.32 4.22 31.56
CA VAL A 35 -15.69 4.44 32.02
C VAL A 35 -15.81 5.74 32.81
N ASN A 36 -16.98 6.35 32.79
CA ASN A 36 -17.29 7.42 33.72
C ASN A 36 -17.56 6.83 35.12
N TYR A 37 -16.81 7.25 36.13
CA TYR A 37 -16.89 6.71 37.50
C TYR A 37 -18.29 6.77 38.12
N VAL A 38 -19.03 7.85 37.88
CA VAL A 38 -20.34 8.07 38.52
C VAL A 38 -21.41 7.21 37.85
N THR A 39 -21.44 7.21 36.52
CA THR A 39 -22.51 6.54 35.75
C THR A 39 -22.20 5.09 35.40
N GLY A 40 -20.93 4.67 35.49
CA GLY A 40 -20.45 3.36 35.02
C GLY A 40 -20.47 3.19 33.50
N LYS A 41 -20.90 4.21 32.74
CA LYS A 41 -21.00 4.12 31.27
C LYS A 41 -19.63 4.20 30.62
N GLU A 42 -19.39 3.31 29.68
CA GLU A 42 -18.18 3.30 28.85
C GLU A 42 -18.15 4.51 27.91
N TYR A 43 -16.96 5.08 27.74
CA TYR A 43 -16.71 6.11 26.74
C TYR A 43 -16.58 5.49 25.35
N THR A 44 -17.32 6.04 24.39
CA THR A 44 -17.40 5.51 23.03
C THR A 44 -16.80 6.46 21.99
N GLY A 45 -16.54 5.94 20.78
CA GLY A 45 -16.11 6.71 19.62
C GLY A 45 -14.80 7.45 19.87
N ILE A 46 -14.78 8.77 19.63
CA ILE A 46 -13.56 9.57 19.78
C ILE A 46 -13.02 9.59 21.21
N ASN A 47 -13.87 9.38 22.23
CA ASN A 47 -13.43 9.35 23.61
C ASN A 47 -12.65 8.05 23.91
N ARG A 48 -13.06 6.92 23.34
CA ARG A 48 -12.33 5.63 23.40
C ARG A 48 -10.92 5.78 22.84
N VAL A 49 -10.77 6.53 21.74
CA VAL A 49 -9.48 6.79 21.09
C VAL A 49 -8.63 7.81 21.87
N SER A 50 -9.26 8.84 22.42
CA SER A 50 -8.55 10.00 22.98
C SER A 50 -8.05 9.80 24.40
N LEU A 51 -8.74 8.98 25.20
CA LEU A 51 -8.37 8.69 26.59
C LEU A 51 -7.15 7.79 26.63
N GLU A 52 -6.16 8.14 27.45
CA GLU A 52 -4.88 7.45 27.45
C GLU A 52 -4.93 6.13 28.22
N LYS A 53 -5.50 6.14 29.43
CA LYS A 53 -5.58 4.97 30.31
C LYS A 53 -6.95 4.28 30.25
N GLY A 54 -6.98 2.96 30.36
CA GLY A 54 -8.20 2.24 30.69
C GLY A 54 -8.59 2.47 32.16
N GLY A 55 -9.87 2.39 32.50
CA GLY A 55 -10.34 2.57 33.87
C GLY A 55 -11.27 3.76 34.07
N GLU A 56 -11.41 4.21 35.33
CA GLU A 56 -12.43 5.17 35.72
C GLU A 56 -11.96 6.63 35.58
N TYR A 57 -12.85 7.47 35.04
CA TYR A 57 -12.61 8.90 34.88
C TYR A 57 -13.70 9.75 35.56
N LEU A 58 -13.26 10.86 36.14
CA LEU A 58 -14.11 11.82 36.87
C LEU A 58 -13.88 13.24 36.38
N THR A 59 -14.95 14.04 36.27
CA THR A 59 -14.82 15.50 36.14
C THR A 59 -14.42 16.12 37.47
N PHE A 60 -13.84 17.33 37.45
CA PHE A 60 -13.49 18.05 38.68
C PHE A 60 -14.69 18.20 39.63
N LYS A 61 -15.87 18.52 39.07
CA LYS A 61 -17.12 18.63 39.84
C LYS A 61 -17.48 17.32 40.53
N GLN A 62 -17.38 16.19 39.83
CA GLN A 62 -17.64 14.87 40.41
C GLN A 62 -16.63 14.53 41.52
N ILE A 63 -15.37 14.93 41.37
CA ILE A 63 -14.33 14.71 42.39
C ILE A 63 -14.68 15.50 43.66
N ASP A 64 -15.02 16.78 43.51
CA ASP A 64 -15.38 17.67 44.62
C ASP A 64 -16.65 17.18 45.35
N GLU A 65 -17.70 16.82 44.61
CA GLU A 65 -18.96 16.28 45.15
C GLU A 65 -18.75 14.95 45.91
N LEU A 66 -17.74 14.17 45.54
CA LEU A 66 -17.38 12.91 46.21
C LEU A 66 -16.33 13.10 47.32
N GLY A 67 -15.95 14.34 47.65
CA GLY A 67 -14.98 14.65 48.69
C GLY A 67 -13.53 14.33 48.35
N GLY A 68 -13.23 14.09 47.07
CA GLY A 68 -11.89 13.82 46.57
C GLY A 68 -11.09 15.08 46.24
N LYS A 69 -9.80 14.90 45.94
CA LYS A 69 -8.90 15.96 45.49
C LYS A 69 -8.06 15.50 44.33
N VAL A 70 -7.85 16.37 43.34
CA VAL A 70 -6.92 16.08 42.24
C VAL A 70 -5.48 16.21 42.76
N LYS A 71 -4.63 15.21 42.49
CA LYS A 71 -3.20 15.25 42.85
C LYS A 71 -2.52 16.47 42.23
N LYS A 72 -1.61 17.10 42.96
CA LYS A 72 -0.88 18.28 42.48
C LYS A 72 -0.06 17.90 41.25
N GLY A 73 -0.25 18.64 40.15
CA GLY A 73 0.47 18.43 38.88
C GLY A 73 -0.25 17.52 37.88
N SER A 74 -1.35 16.88 38.27
CA SER A 74 -2.16 16.06 37.35
C SER A 74 -2.76 16.89 36.22
N LYS A 75 -2.77 16.32 35.01
CA LYS A 75 -3.32 16.95 33.81
C LYS A 75 -4.67 16.35 33.47
N ALA A 76 -5.64 17.20 33.16
CA ALA A 76 -6.95 16.74 32.71
C ALA A 76 -6.90 16.27 31.25
N GLU A 77 -7.63 15.19 30.96
CA GLU A 77 -7.95 14.73 29.62
C GLU A 77 -9.29 15.32 29.14
N LYS A 78 -9.48 15.43 27.83
CA LYS A 78 -10.69 16.02 27.24
C LYS A 78 -11.57 14.92 26.66
N VAL A 79 -12.81 14.86 27.12
CA VAL A 79 -13.86 14.02 26.52
C VAL A 79 -14.88 14.90 25.81
N VAL A 80 -15.30 14.48 24.62
CA VAL A 80 -16.23 15.19 23.75
C VAL A 80 -17.66 14.71 24.00
N PHE A 81 -18.60 15.64 24.02
CA PHE A 81 -20.02 15.38 24.20
C PHE A 81 -20.84 16.20 23.19
N TYR A 82 -21.81 15.55 22.55
CA TYR A 82 -22.79 16.21 21.68
C TYR A 82 -23.99 16.61 22.53
N LYS A 83 -24.24 17.92 22.65
CA LYS A 83 -25.43 18.45 23.32
C LYS A 83 -26.43 18.89 22.26
N GLU A 84 -27.61 18.27 22.27
CA GLU A 84 -28.75 18.68 21.45
C GLU A 84 -29.30 20.02 21.96
N TYR A 85 -29.69 20.87 21.02
CA TYR A 85 -30.48 22.06 21.31
C TYR A 85 -31.34 22.42 20.11
N GLU A 86 -32.51 22.96 20.40
CA GLU A 86 -33.40 23.52 19.40
C GLU A 86 -32.88 24.89 18.97
N LYS A 87 -32.73 25.10 17.67
CA LYS A 87 -32.39 26.40 17.09
C LYS A 87 -33.59 26.91 16.33
N ILE A 88 -34.07 28.08 16.74
CA ILE A 88 -35.14 28.79 16.06
C ILE A 88 -34.52 29.61 14.93
N GLU A 89 -34.94 29.36 13.69
CA GLU A 89 -34.45 30.02 12.48
C GLU A 89 -35.65 30.59 11.72
N ARG A 90 -35.52 31.75 11.05
CA ARG A 90 -36.59 32.24 10.17
C ARG A 90 -36.68 31.37 8.93
N ASP A 91 -37.89 31.14 8.45
CA ASP A 91 -38.10 30.43 7.20
C ASP A 91 -37.47 31.23 6.04
N PRO A 92 -36.68 30.58 5.16
CA PRO A 92 -36.05 31.26 4.02
C PRO A 92 -37.05 31.86 3.03
N ASP A 93 -38.23 31.25 2.91
CA ASP A 93 -39.28 31.59 1.95
C ASP A 93 -40.38 32.46 2.56
N ASP A 94 -40.51 32.47 3.90
CA ASP A 94 -41.43 33.35 4.65
C ASP A 94 -40.74 34.00 5.89
N PRO A 95 -40.35 35.28 5.80
CA PRO A 95 -39.65 35.98 6.89
C PRO A 95 -40.42 36.11 8.21
N ASP A 96 -41.74 35.93 8.20
CA ASP A 96 -42.61 35.99 9.38
C ASP A 96 -42.83 34.62 10.04
N LEU A 97 -42.39 33.53 9.39
CA LEU A 97 -42.45 32.17 9.91
C LEU A 97 -41.14 31.78 10.62
N MET A 98 -41.24 31.15 11.80
CA MET A 98 -40.09 30.63 12.56
C MET A 98 -40.08 29.10 12.54
N ASN A 99 -39.01 28.51 12.04
CA ASN A 99 -38.76 27.08 12.04
C ASN A 99 -37.90 26.66 13.23
N ILE A 100 -38.31 25.59 13.91
CA ILE A 100 -37.49 24.94 14.94
C ILE A 100 -36.67 23.85 14.26
N LYS A 101 -35.34 23.96 14.35
CA LYS A 101 -34.41 22.97 13.83
C LYS A 101 -33.60 22.36 14.97
N ASP A 102 -33.67 21.04 15.08
CA ASP A 102 -32.78 20.29 15.96
C ASP A 102 -31.33 20.41 15.47
N THR A 103 -30.46 20.86 16.37
CA THR A 103 -29.04 21.01 16.08
C THR A 103 -28.20 20.54 17.26
N PHE A 104 -26.90 20.38 17.02
CA PHE A 104 -25.98 19.76 17.96
C PHE A 104 -24.80 20.70 18.23
N ALA A 105 -24.49 20.90 19.51
CA ALA A 105 -23.31 21.63 19.96
C ALA A 105 -22.27 20.62 20.43
N LEU A 106 -21.09 20.69 19.84
CA LEU A 106 -19.94 19.93 20.31
C LEU A 106 -19.33 20.64 21.52
N ARG A 107 -19.29 19.97 22.67
CA ARG A 107 -18.61 20.44 23.89
C ARG A 107 -17.53 19.43 24.28
N TYR A 108 -16.55 19.90 25.05
CA TYR A 108 -15.66 18.98 25.76
C TYR A 108 -15.73 19.23 27.26
N TYR A 109 -15.44 18.19 28.03
CA TYR A 109 -15.30 18.22 29.48
C TYR A 109 -13.90 17.75 29.85
N ASN A 110 -13.35 18.36 30.90
CA ASN A 110 -12.09 17.94 31.49
C ASN A 110 -12.36 16.82 32.49
N VAL A 111 -11.70 15.68 32.30
CA VAL A 111 -11.78 14.52 33.18
C VAL A 111 -10.38 14.12 33.66
N PHE A 112 -10.32 13.53 34.84
CA PHE A 112 -9.11 13.01 35.45
C PHE A 112 -9.28 11.50 35.64
N HIS A 113 -8.22 10.75 35.33
CA HIS A 113 -8.19 9.33 35.63
C HIS A 113 -8.18 9.12 37.16
N ILE A 114 -8.82 8.07 37.66
CA ILE A 114 -8.92 7.82 39.10
C ILE A 114 -7.56 7.69 39.79
N SER A 115 -6.51 7.24 39.08
CA SER A 115 -5.13 7.22 39.60
C SER A 115 -4.60 8.60 40.00
N ASP A 116 -5.18 9.66 39.45
CA ASP A 116 -4.76 11.04 39.61
C ASP A 116 -5.61 11.79 40.65
N VAL A 117 -6.47 11.05 41.37
CA VAL A 117 -7.40 11.54 42.38
C VAL A 117 -7.06 10.90 43.73
N GLU A 118 -7.13 11.71 44.79
CA GLU A 118 -7.00 11.32 46.19
C GLU A 118 -8.38 11.35 46.86
N GLY A 119 -8.60 10.48 47.86
CA GLY A 119 -9.84 10.44 48.64
C GLY A 119 -11.00 9.68 47.99
N ILE A 120 -10.83 9.14 46.77
CA ILE A 120 -11.84 8.34 46.06
C ILE A 120 -11.23 6.98 45.70
N ARG A 121 -11.91 5.88 46.05
CA ARG A 121 -11.46 4.51 45.74
C ARG A 121 -12.11 4.02 44.44
N SER A 122 -11.38 3.17 43.70
CA SER A 122 -11.91 2.51 42.50
C SER A 122 -13.13 1.66 42.80
N LYS A 123 -14.15 1.73 41.94
CA LYS A 123 -15.30 0.80 41.98
C LYS A 123 -15.06 -0.43 41.12
N LEU A 124 -14.09 -0.38 40.21
CA LEU A 124 -13.72 -1.56 39.43
C LEU A 124 -13.16 -2.62 40.38
N PRO A 125 -13.63 -3.88 40.31
CA PRO A 125 -13.01 -4.97 41.05
C PRO A 125 -11.54 -5.09 40.65
N GLU A 126 -10.69 -5.57 41.55
CA GLU A 126 -9.34 -6.01 41.15
C GLU A 126 -9.50 -6.97 39.97
N MET A 127 -8.88 -6.63 38.84
CA MET A 127 -9.06 -7.43 37.63
C MET A 127 -8.54 -8.83 37.94
N PRO A 128 -9.37 -9.89 37.79
CA PRO A 128 -8.86 -11.25 37.90
C PRO A 128 -7.74 -11.42 36.87
N GLU A 129 -6.76 -12.28 37.12
CA GLU A 129 -5.83 -12.74 36.08
C GLU A 129 -6.67 -13.37 34.96
N ILE A 130 -7.01 -12.58 33.95
CA ILE A 130 -7.72 -13.12 32.81
C ILE A 130 -6.68 -13.95 32.06
N LYS A 131 -6.84 -15.28 32.08
CA LYS A 131 -6.26 -16.15 31.04
C LYS A 131 -6.95 -15.80 29.73
N HIS A 132 -6.62 -14.64 29.16
CA HIS A 132 -7.06 -14.29 27.83
C HIS A 132 -6.50 -15.35 26.90
N ASN A 133 -7.37 -15.89 26.05
CA ASN A 133 -6.94 -16.58 24.85
C ASN A 133 -7.36 -15.69 23.68
N PRO A 134 -6.56 -14.65 23.35
CA PRO A 134 -6.95 -13.63 22.38
C PRO A 134 -7.28 -14.22 21.02
N ILE A 135 -6.54 -15.26 20.66
CA ILE A 135 -6.74 -16.03 19.43
C ILE A 135 -8.10 -16.71 19.43
N LYS A 136 -8.50 -17.35 20.54
CA LYS A 136 -9.85 -17.96 20.65
C LYS A 136 -10.95 -16.91 20.51
N ASN A 137 -10.82 -15.75 21.14
CA ASN A 137 -11.82 -14.68 21.03
C ASN A 137 -11.90 -14.15 19.59
N ALA A 138 -10.76 -14.05 18.89
CA ALA A 138 -10.72 -13.61 17.51
C ALA A 138 -11.30 -14.64 16.54
N GLU A 139 -11.01 -15.92 16.76
CA GLU A 139 -11.66 -17.04 16.06
C GLU A 139 -13.17 -17.03 16.29
N GLU A 140 -13.63 -16.74 17.50
CA GLU A 140 -15.05 -16.67 17.80
C GLU A 140 -15.76 -15.56 17.00
N ILE A 141 -15.12 -14.41 16.82
CA ILE A 141 -15.64 -13.36 15.95
C ILE A 141 -15.66 -13.81 14.50
N ILE A 142 -14.52 -14.28 13.95
CA ILE A 142 -14.43 -14.67 12.53
C ILE A 142 -15.42 -15.78 12.18
N ASN A 143 -15.55 -16.79 13.03
CA ASN A 143 -16.39 -17.97 12.75
C ASN A 143 -17.90 -17.69 12.89
N ASN A 144 -18.30 -16.65 13.63
CA ASN A 144 -19.71 -16.34 13.88
C ASN A 144 -20.16 -15.03 13.22
N TYR A 145 -19.26 -14.25 12.62
CA TYR A 145 -19.64 -13.07 11.86
C TYR A 145 -20.44 -13.47 10.61
N GLU A 146 -21.45 -12.69 10.25
CA GLU A 146 -22.41 -13.05 9.20
C GLU A 146 -21.81 -13.17 7.79
N ILE A 147 -20.68 -12.50 7.52
CA ILE A 147 -19.98 -12.60 6.24
C ILE A 147 -18.75 -13.49 6.44
N PRO A 148 -18.66 -14.65 5.75
CA PRO A 148 -17.52 -15.53 5.86
C PRO A 148 -16.21 -14.85 5.42
N VAL A 149 -15.18 -15.00 6.24
CA VAL A 149 -13.80 -14.63 5.89
C VAL A 149 -13.19 -15.77 5.07
N ASN A 150 -13.06 -15.57 3.76
CA ASN A 150 -12.56 -16.60 2.84
C ASN A 150 -11.03 -16.52 2.77
N GLU A 151 -10.34 -17.54 3.25
CA GLU A 151 -8.89 -17.68 3.14
C GLU A 151 -8.49 -18.25 1.78
N ILE A 152 -7.69 -17.51 1.02
CA ILE A 152 -7.28 -17.87 -0.34
C ILE A 152 -5.76 -18.04 -0.38
N GLU A 153 -5.32 -19.21 -0.82
CA GLU A 153 -3.90 -19.55 -0.92
C GLU A 153 -3.18 -18.66 -1.96
N LEU A 154 -1.94 -18.27 -1.66
CA LEU A 154 -1.08 -17.43 -2.51
C LEU A 154 -1.62 -16.03 -2.81
N ARG A 155 -2.73 -15.62 -2.18
CA ARG A 155 -3.27 -14.26 -2.32
C ARG A 155 -2.28 -13.26 -1.73
N LYS A 156 -1.99 -12.19 -2.46
CA LYS A 156 -1.02 -11.16 -2.05
C LYS A 156 -1.63 -9.98 -1.29
N ARG A 157 -2.96 -9.89 -1.22
CA ARG A 157 -3.71 -8.79 -0.59
C ARG A 157 -5.00 -9.31 0.04
N ALA A 158 -5.42 -8.69 1.13
CA ALA A 158 -6.76 -8.83 1.68
C ALA A 158 -7.69 -7.80 1.04
N THR A 159 -8.97 -8.14 0.87
CA THR A 159 -9.99 -7.23 0.34
C THR A 159 -11.38 -7.63 0.80
N TYR A 160 -12.18 -6.64 1.14
CA TYR A 160 -13.63 -6.68 1.06
C TYR A 160 -14.11 -6.15 -0.30
N ASP A 161 -14.94 -6.91 -1.00
CA ASP A 161 -15.60 -6.48 -2.24
C ASP A 161 -17.07 -6.08 -1.96
N PRO A 162 -17.41 -4.78 -2.01
CA PRO A 162 -18.77 -4.30 -1.76
C PRO A 162 -19.79 -4.71 -2.83
N ILE A 163 -19.36 -5.18 -4.01
CA ILE A 163 -20.28 -5.63 -5.08
C ILE A 163 -20.71 -7.07 -4.85
N THR A 164 -19.78 -7.94 -4.46
CA THR A 164 -20.07 -9.36 -4.22
C THR A 164 -20.36 -9.68 -2.77
N ASP A 165 -20.21 -8.70 -1.89
CA ASP A 165 -20.33 -8.79 -0.44
C ASP A 165 -19.45 -9.88 0.18
N LYS A 166 -18.18 -9.94 -0.26
CA LYS A 166 -17.24 -10.99 0.13
C LYS A 166 -15.98 -10.44 0.77
N ILE A 167 -15.54 -11.13 1.81
CA ILE A 167 -14.23 -10.93 2.43
C ILE A 167 -13.31 -12.03 1.94
N GLU A 168 -12.17 -11.64 1.37
CA GLU A 168 -11.11 -12.55 0.95
C GLU A 168 -9.77 -12.11 1.56
N VAL A 169 -9.07 -13.02 2.21
CA VAL A 169 -7.80 -12.76 2.90
C VAL A 169 -6.75 -13.82 2.54
N PRO A 170 -5.44 -13.53 2.64
CA PRO A 170 -4.40 -14.56 2.56
C PRO A 170 -4.57 -15.60 3.67
N THR A 171 -4.08 -16.83 3.45
CA THR A 171 -4.17 -17.88 4.47
C THR A 171 -3.31 -17.54 5.70
N ARG A 172 -3.69 -18.06 6.88
CA ARG A 172 -2.95 -17.84 8.14
C ARG A 172 -1.44 -18.10 8.01
N ASN A 173 -1.04 -19.14 7.27
CA ASN A 173 0.37 -19.53 7.08
C ASN A 173 1.20 -18.51 6.27
N GLN A 174 0.57 -17.57 5.56
CA GLN A 174 1.25 -16.51 4.83
C GLN A 174 1.65 -15.33 5.73
N PHE A 175 1.18 -15.29 6.98
CA PHE A 175 1.54 -14.25 7.94
C PHE A 175 2.68 -14.71 8.84
N LYS A 176 3.64 -13.81 9.14
CA LYS A 176 4.73 -14.09 10.09
C LYS A 176 4.23 -14.40 11.50
N LYS A 177 3.10 -13.77 11.89
CA LYS A 177 2.45 -13.85 13.19
C LYS A 177 0.95 -13.93 12.99
N ILE A 178 0.27 -14.74 13.79
CA ILE A 178 -1.17 -14.98 13.66
C ILE A 178 -2.00 -13.74 14.00
N GLU A 179 -1.51 -12.88 14.90
CA GLU A 179 -2.11 -11.60 15.24
C GLU A 179 -2.26 -10.70 14.01
N GLY A 180 -1.26 -10.73 13.12
CA GLY A 180 -1.31 -9.98 11.86
C GLY A 180 -2.39 -10.48 10.89
N PHE A 181 -2.74 -11.77 10.95
CA PHE A 181 -3.87 -12.31 10.20
C PHE A 181 -5.18 -11.73 10.74
N TYR A 182 -5.42 -11.77 12.05
CA TYR A 182 -6.65 -11.20 12.64
C TYR A 182 -6.75 -9.69 12.45
N GLY A 183 -5.64 -8.95 12.57
CA GLY A 183 -5.61 -7.53 12.26
C GLY A 183 -6.08 -7.26 10.82
N THR A 184 -5.59 -8.04 9.87
CA THR A 184 -5.98 -7.93 8.46
C THR A 184 -7.43 -8.34 8.22
N ALA A 185 -7.88 -9.45 8.80
CA ALA A 185 -9.26 -9.92 8.66
C ALA A 185 -10.26 -8.93 9.30
N PHE A 186 -9.96 -8.38 10.48
CA PHE A 186 -10.79 -7.39 11.14
C PHE A 186 -10.85 -6.06 10.38
N HIS A 187 -9.82 -5.70 9.62
CA HIS A 187 -9.85 -4.55 8.71
C HIS A 187 -10.89 -4.75 7.61
N GLU A 188 -10.87 -5.90 6.95
CA GLU A 188 -11.85 -6.22 5.89
C GLU A 188 -13.27 -6.41 6.45
N ILE A 189 -13.42 -6.97 7.66
CA ILE A 189 -14.70 -6.98 8.40
C ILE A 189 -15.14 -5.53 8.70
N GLY A 190 -14.20 -4.67 9.07
CA GLY A 190 -14.46 -3.24 9.25
C GLY A 190 -15.08 -2.62 8.00
N HIS A 191 -14.50 -2.88 6.83
CA HIS A 191 -15.06 -2.47 5.54
C HIS A 191 -16.44 -3.09 5.27
N SER A 192 -16.60 -4.40 5.51
CA SER A 192 -17.86 -5.08 5.22
C SER A 192 -19.02 -4.42 5.93
N THR A 193 -18.91 -4.03 7.20
CA THR A 193 -20.00 -3.35 7.92
C THR A 193 -20.57 -2.11 7.21
N GLY A 194 -19.83 -1.48 6.29
CA GLY A 194 -20.25 -0.29 5.54
C GLY A 194 -21.19 -0.56 4.35
N HIS A 195 -21.46 -1.81 4.01
CA HIS A 195 -22.38 -2.19 2.93
C HIS A 195 -23.78 -1.61 3.11
N GLU A 196 -24.52 -1.47 2.00
CA GLU A 196 -25.84 -0.82 1.97
C GLU A 196 -26.89 -1.52 2.85
N THR A 197 -26.80 -2.84 3.00
CA THR A 197 -27.71 -3.65 3.84
C THR A 197 -27.36 -3.60 5.33
N ARG A 198 -26.28 -2.89 5.70
CA ARG A 198 -25.73 -2.83 7.06
C ARG A 198 -25.70 -1.41 7.60
N LEU A 199 -24.52 -0.79 7.69
CA LEU A 199 -24.38 0.59 8.16
C LEU A 199 -24.47 1.63 7.04
N ASN A 200 -24.60 1.18 5.77
CA ASN A 200 -24.78 2.00 4.58
C ASN A 200 -23.87 3.23 4.55
N ARG A 201 -22.55 2.98 4.63
CA ARG A 201 -21.55 4.06 4.65
C ARG A 201 -21.34 4.55 3.21
N PRO A 202 -21.70 5.82 2.91
CA PRO A 202 -21.65 6.34 1.54
C PRO A 202 -20.22 6.43 0.98
N GLU A 203 -19.20 6.41 1.85
CA GLU A 203 -17.79 6.40 1.46
C GLU A 203 -17.34 5.10 0.79
N LEU A 204 -17.98 3.97 1.10
CA LEU A 204 -17.68 2.65 0.54
C LEU A 204 -18.32 2.45 -0.86
N ILE A 205 -19.40 3.19 -1.14
CA ILE A 205 -20.37 2.90 -2.22
C ILE A 205 -20.10 3.73 -3.50
N LYS A 206 -19.16 4.69 -3.48
CA LYS A 206 -18.78 5.48 -4.69
C LYS A 206 -17.38 5.08 -5.17
N PRO A 207 -17.16 4.77 -6.47
CA PRO A 207 -15.82 4.58 -7.02
C PRO A 207 -15.03 5.87 -6.81
N CYS A 208 -14.18 5.85 -5.81
CA CYS A 208 -13.39 6.97 -5.36
C CYS A 208 -11.95 6.60 -5.64
N ALA A 209 -11.23 7.45 -6.39
CA ALA A 209 -9.82 7.21 -6.63
C ALA A 209 -9.09 6.98 -5.29
N PHE A 210 -8.15 6.04 -5.28
CA PHE A 210 -7.26 5.79 -4.13
C PHE A 210 -6.72 7.12 -3.59
N GLY A 211 -6.74 7.31 -2.27
CA GLY A 211 -6.30 8.55 -1.62
C GLY A 211 -7.21 9.79 -1.82
N SER A 212 -8.41 9.64 -2.35
CA SER A 212 -9.45 10.67 -2.28
C SER A 212 -9.95 10.87 -0.84
N LYS A 213 -10.62 12.00 -0.58
CA LYS A 213 -11.13 12.34 0.75
C LYS A 213 -12.08 11.29 1.34
N ASN A 214 -12.94 10.71 0.50
CA ASN A 214 -13.89 9.68 0.94
C ASN A 214 -13.18 8.34 1.17
N TYR A 215 -12.25 7.96 0.28
CA TYR A 215 -11.41 6.78 0.47
C TYR A 215 -10.65 6.83 1.80
N SER A 216 -9.99 7.95 2.10
CA SER A 216 -9.25 8.09 3.36
C SER A 216 -10.14 8.02 4.60
N LYS A 217 -11.42 8.43 4.52
CA LYS A 217 -12.37 8.31 5.63
C LYS A 217 -12.77 6.87 5.89
N GLU A 218 -13.03 6.11 4.83
CA GLU A 218 -13.42 4.69 4.95
C GLU A 218 -12.25 3.85 5.45
N GLU A 219 -11.04 4.04 4.92
CA GLU A 219 -9.84 3.35 5.40
C GLU A 219 -9.54 3.66 6.88
N LEU A 220 -9.63 4.93 7.29
CA LEU A 220 -9.45 5.28 8.71
C LEU A 220 -10.56 4.68 9.59
N THR A 221 -11.78 4.56 9.07
CA THR A 221 -12.88 3.91 9.78
C THR A 221 -12.60 2.43 9.98
N ALA A 222 -12.24 1.71 8.92
CA ALA A 222 -11.90 0.29 8.96
C ALA A 222 -10.71 0.00 9.87
N GLU A 223 -9.65 0.81 9.82
CA GLU A 223 -8.47 0.68 10.68
C GLU A 223 -8.82 0.84 12.17
N ILE A 224 -9.64 1.84 12.51
CA ILE A 224 -10.08 2.05 13.90
C ILE A 224 -11.01 0.90 14.34
N THR A 225 -11.89 0.41 13.46
CA THR A 225 -12.72 -0.77 13.74
C THR A 225 -11.88 -2.01 14.00
N ALA A 226 -10.88 -2.27 13.17
CA ALA A 226 -9.96 -3.39 13.36
C ALA A 226 -9.23 -3.29 14.69
N SER A 227 -8.79 -2.09 15.05
CA SER A 227 -8.14 -1.84 16.34
C SER A 227 -9.10 -2.05 17.53
N PHE A 228 -10.36 -1.65 17.40
CA PHE A 228 -11.38 -1.91 18.42
C PHE A 228 -11.65 -3.41 18.60
N LEU A 229 -11.75 -4.16 17.50
CA LEU A 229 -11.94 -5.62 17.54
C LEU A 229 -10.71 -6.34 18.12
N ASN A 230 -9.50 -5.95 17.72
CA ASN A 230 -8.27 -6.48 18.32
C ASN A 230 -8.21 -6.22 19.82
N ASN A 231 -8.49 -4.99 20.26
CA ASN A 231 -8.55 -4.64 21.68
C ASN A 231 -9.62 -5.46 22.42
N HIS A 232 -10.80 -5.67 21.82
CA HIS A 232 -11.87 -6.50 22.38
C HIS A 232 -11.42 -7.97 22.55
N CYS A 233 -10.67 -8.52 21.59
CA CYS A 233 -10.12 -9.87 21.69
C CYS A 233 -8.95 -9.97 22.68
N GLY A 234 -8.26 -8.87 22.97
CA GLY A 234 -7.02 -8.84 23.72
C GLY A 234 -5.76 -9.07 22.86
N ILE A 235 -5.86 -8.77 21.56
CA ILE A 235 -4.74 -8.79 20.61
C ILE A 235 -4.10 -7.39 20.63
N PHE A 236 -2.94 -7.27 21.27
CA PHE A 236 -2.26 -5.99 21.48
C PHE A 236 -0.99 -5.86 20.63
N GLU A 237 -0.44 -6.97 20.16
CA GLU A 237 0.57 -6.95 19.11
C GLU A 237 -0.12 -6.79 17.78
N ASN A 238 0.24 -5.78 17.00
CA ASN A 238 -0.05 -5.83 15.58
C ASN A 238 1.17 -5.46 14.74
N ASN A 239 1.31 -6.23 13.66
CA ASN A 239 2.27 -6.09 12.59
C ASN A 239 2.07 -4.76 11.86
N ILE A 240 2.60 -3.69 12.42
CA ILE A 240 2.79 -2.44 11.69
C ILE A 240 4.25 -2.24 11.32
N GLU A 241 4.85 -3.30 10.76
CA GLU A 241 6.19 -3.28 10.17
C GLU A 241 6.33 -2.27 8.98
N ASN A 242 5.34 -1.41 8.71
CA ASN A 242 5.36 -0.41 7.62
C ASN A 242 4.72 0.96 7.97
N ASN A 243 4.75 1.38 9.23
CA ASN A 243 3.83 2.40 9.73
C ASN A 243 4.11 3.88 9.36
N ALA A 244 5.34 4.25 9.01
CA ALA A 244 5.67 5.66 8.77
C ALA A 244 4.85 6.27 7.62
N GLY A 245 4.59 5.49 6.56
CA GLY A 245 3.82 5.95 5.40
C GLY A 245 2.34 6.19 5.70
N TYR A 246 1.72 5.32 6.50
CA TYR A 246 0.31 5.41 6.89
C TYR A 246 0.07 6.52 7.91
N ILE A 247 0.93 6.60 8.94
CA ILE A 247 0.91 7.69 9.93
C ILE A 247 1.00 9.05 9.24
N GLN A 248 1.95 9.23 8.30
CA GLN A 248 2.08 10.48 7.56
C GLN A 248 0.88 10.78 6.64
N SER A 249 0.25 9.74 6.06
CA SER A 249 -0.97 9.90 5.27
C SER A 249 -2.15 10.34 6.14
N TRP A 250 -2.32 9.75 7.32
CA TRP A 250 -3.36 10.14 8.28
C TRP A 250 -3.12 11.54 8.83
N ILE A 251 -1.89 11.87 9.25
CA ILE A 251 -1.54 13.23 9.71
C ILE A 251 -1.93 14.26 8.63
N LYS A 252 -1.59 13.99 7.36
CA LYS A 252 -1.97 14.88 6.25
C LYS A 252 -3.49 14.97 6.08
N ALA A 253 -4.21 13.85 6.16
CA ALA A 253 -5.66 13.83 6.01
C ALA A 253 -6.37 14.58 7.15
N LEU A 254 -5.92 14.37 8.40
CA LEU A 254 -6.42 15.06 9.60
C LEU A 254 -6.11 16.56 9.59
N LYS A 255 -4.92 16.97 9.11
CA LYS A 255 -4.58 18.39 8.90
C LYS A 255 -5.49 19.06 7.86
N ASN A 256 -5.99 18.31 6.89
CA ASN A 256 -6.90 18.81 5.85
C ASN A 256 -8.39 18.77 6.24
N ASP A 257 -8.77 17.95 7.21
CA ASP A 257 -10.16 17.80 7.68
C ASP A 257 -10.20 17.49 9.19
N ASN A 258 -10.40 18.54 10.01
CA ASN A 258 -10.49 18.45 11.47
C ASN A 258 -11.74 17.70 11.99
N ASN A 259 -12.67 17.31 11.12
CA ASN A 259 -13.82 16.50 11.48
C ASN A 259 -13.59 15.01 11.21
N MET A 260 -12.52 14.67 10.49
CA MET A 260 -12.29 13.32 9.98
C MET A 260 -12.12 12.28 11.08
N ILE A 261 -11.33 12.56 12.13
CA ILE A 261 -11.14 11.60 13.22
C ILE A 261 -12.41 11.40 14.05
N LEU A 262 -13.16 12.48 14.32
CA LEU A 262 -14.44 12.37 15.04
C LEU A 262 -15.44 11.53 14.24
N TYR A 263 -15.49 11.73 12.92
CA TYR A 263 -16.33 10.96 12.01
C TYR A 263 -15.93 9.49 11.98
N ALA A 264 -14.66 9.19 11.72
CA ALA A 264 -14.16 7.83 11.60
C ALA A 264 -14.33 7.05 12.91
N SER A 265 -14.00 7.64 14.07
CA SER A 265 -14.20 6.99 15.36
C SER A 265 -15.68 6.73 15.68
N ALA A 266 -16.60 7.64 15.31
CA ALA A 266 -18.04 7.42 15.51
C ALA A 266 -18.58 6.30 14.61
N LYS A 267 -18.11 6.21 13.36
CA LYS A 267 -18.48 5.14 12.44
C LYS A 267 -17.87 3.80 12.86
N ALA A 268 -16.63 3.82 13.35
CA ALA A 268 -15.94 2.63 13.82
C ALA A 268 -16.61 2.03 15.06
N GLU A 269 -17.12 2.87 15.98
CA GLU A 269 -17.92 2.40 17.12
C GLU A 269 -19.21 1.70 16.66
N LYS A 270 -19.91 2.27 15.68
CA LYS A 270 -21.10 1.62 15.10
C LYS A 270 -20.75 0.29 14.43
N ALA A 271 -19.62 0.22 13.74
CA ALA A 271 -19.13 -1.01 13.11
C ALA A 271 -18.75 -2.08 14.15
N LEU A 272 -18.08 -1.70 15.24
CA LEU A 272 -17.78 -2.60 16.34
C LEU A 272 -19.06 -3.21 16.92
N ASN A 273 -20.02 -2.37 17.31
CA ASN A 273 -21.27 -2.83 17.92
C ASN A 273 -22.02 -3.75 16.97
N TYR A 274 -22.09 -3.38 15.68
CA TYR A 274 -22.73 -4.19 14.66
C TYR A 274 -22.09 -5.58 14.52
N VAL A 275 -20.75 -5.68 14.49
CA VAL A 275 -20.04 -6.96 14.42
C VAL A 275 -20.36 -7.82 15.64
N LEU A 276 -20.28 -7.25 16.84
CA LEU A 276 -20.54 -7.98 18.08
C LEU A 276 -22.01 -8.46 18.17
N GLU A 277 -22.96 -7.61 17.79
CA GLU A 277 -24.39 -7.97 17.72
C GLU A 277 -24.65 -9.08 16.68
N SER A 278 -24.01 -8.99 15.50
CA SER A 278 -24.10 -10.00 14.44
C SER A 278 -23.56 -11.36 14.90
N VAL A 279 -22.40 -11.37 15.58
CA VAL A 279 -21.78 -12.54 16.18
C VAL A 279 -22.69 -13.19 17.21
N GLU A 280 -23.24 -12.42 18.16
CA GLU A 280 -24.16 -12.95 19.18
C GLU A 280 -25.44 -13.52 18.56
N LYS A 281 -26.02 -12.81 17.58
CA LYS A 281 -27.21 -13.28 16.85
C LYS A 281 -26.97 -14.61 16.14
N ASN A 282 -25.80 -14.79 15.52
CA ASN A 282 -25.46 -16.06 14.85
C ASN A 282 -25.17 -17.18 15.85
N LYS A 283 -24.52 -16.90 16.99
CA LYS A 283 -24.35 -17.89 18.07
C LYS A 283 -25.70 -18.40 18.59
N SER A 284 -26.66 -17.50 18.82
CA SER A 284 -28.01 -17.88 19.26
C SER A 284 -28.69 -18.79 18.23
N LYS A 285 -28.65 -18.41 16.94
CA LYS A 285 -29.19 -19.24 15.85
C LYS A 285 -28.54 -20.61 15.76
N ILE A 286 -27.21 -20.69 15.80
CA ILE A 286 -26.47 -21.97 15.75
C ILE A 286 -26.86 -22.84 16.94
N THR A 287 -27.02 -22.26 18.13
CA THR A 287 -27.43 -22.99 19.34
C THR A 287 -28.86 -23.52 19.22
N GLU A 288 -29.80 -22.72 18.69
CA GLU A 288 -31.17 -23.14 18.38
C GLU A 288 -31.19 -24.26 17.34
N THR A 289 -30.49 -24.11 16.22
CA THR A 289 -30.37 -25.14 15.17
C THR A 289 -29.72 -26.42 15.69
N ILE A 290 -28.68 -26.36 16.52
CA ILE A 290 -28.08 -27.55 17.14
C ILE A 290 -29.09 -28.26 18.06
N THR A 291 -29.91 -27.50 18.79
CA THR A 291 -30.96 -28.04 19.65
C THR A 291 -32.06 -28.70 18.83
N GLU A 292 -32.47 -28.08 17.73
CA GLU A 292 -33.40 -28.66 16.75
C GLU A 292 -32.82 -29.91 16.09
N ILE A 293 -31.57 -29.91 15.61
CA ILE A 293 -30.91 -31.08 15.02
C ILE A 293 -30.79 -32.22 16.04
N LYS A 294 -30.48 -31.94 17.32
CA LYS A 294 -30.50 -32.98 18.37
C LYS A 294 -31.89 -33.57 18.55
N THR A 295 -32.93 -32.74 18.45
CA THR A 295 -34.34 -33.17 18.54
C THR A 295 -34.75 -33.98 17.31
N VAL A 296 -34.37 -33.54 16.10
CA VAL A 296 -34.61 -34.23 14.83
C VAL A 296 -33.85 -35.54 14.76
N LYS A 297 -32.58 -35.60 15.20
CA LYS A 297 -31.81 -36.86 15.27
C LYS A 297 -32.42 -37.86 16.24
N LYS A 298 -33.03 -37.39 17.33
CA LYS A 298 -33.80 -38.24 18.24
C LYS A 298 -35.06 -38.78 17.56
N VAL A 299 -35.85 -37.90 16.92
CA VAL A 299 -37.04 -38.29 16.13
C VAL A 299 -36.67 -39.20 14.95
N GLN A 300 -35.51 -38.99 14.32
CA GLN A 300 -35.03 -39.78 13.19
C GLN A 300 -34.49 -41.15 13.65
N ALA A 301 -33.92 -41.25 14.85
CA ALA A 301 -33.62 -42.53 15.47
C ALA A 301 -34.91 -43.33 15.76
N ASP A 302 -35.94 -42.66 16.28
CA ASP A 302 -37.27 -43.25 16.52
C ASP A 302 -37.97 -43.64 15.19
N LEU A 303 -37.80 -42.85 14.13
CA LEU A 303 -38.36 -43.09 12.79
C LEU A 303 -37.59 -44.17 12.02
N LEU A 304 -36.27 -44.29 12.20
CA LEU A 304 -35.44 -45.35 11.60
C LEU A 304 -35.80 -46.73 12.17
N ASP A 305 -36.22 -46.80 13.43
CA ASP A 305 -36.76 -48.02 14.04
C ASP A 305 -38.14 -48.39 13.46
N PHE A 306 -38.94 -47.38 13.07
CA PHE A 306 -40.22 -47.55 12.39
C PHE A 306 -40.07 -47.96 10.90
N ILE A 307 -39.12 -47.37 10.18
CA ILE A 307 -38.87 -47.62 8.74
C ILE A 307 -38.27 -49.01 8.49
N LYS A 308 -37.53 -49.61 9.44
CA LYS A 308 -37.04 -50.99 9.34
C LYS A 308 -38.14 -52.05 9.14
N ASN A 309 -39.42 -51.70 9.36
CA ASN A 309 -40.56 -52.61 9.31
C ASN A 309 -41.47 -52.43 8.09
N GLN A 310 -41.01 -51.84 6.98
CA GLN A 310 -41.83 -51.63 5.77
C GLN A 310 -41.15 -52.23 4.52
N PRO A 311 -41.87 -52.93 3.62
CA PRO A 311 -41.32 -53.49 2.38
C PRO A 311 -41.26 -52.46 1.24
N GLU A 312 -40.17 -52.48 0.48
CA GLU A 312 -39.83 -51.53 -0.60
C GLU A 312 -40.44 -51.89 -1.97
N THR A 313 -40.75 -50.86 -2.78
CA THR A 313 -40.91 -50.94 -4.26
C THR A 313 -40.40 -49.67 -4.97
N PRO A 314 -40.10 -49.74 -6.29
CA PRO A 314 -38.86 -49.20 -6.85
C PRO A 314 -38.94 -47.86 -7.63
N SER A 315 -37.74 -47.33 -7.88
CA SER A 315 -37.39 -46.04 -8.50
C SER A 315 -37.58 -45.94 -10.02
N PHE A 316 -37.81 -44.72 -10.53
CA PHE A 316 -37.65 -44.36 -11.95
C PHE A 316 -36.89 -43.03 -12.10
N LYS A 317 -35.92 -42.97 -13.01
CA LYS A 317 -35.20 -41.76 -13.49
C LYS A 317 -35.33 -41.69 -15.02
N PRO A 318 -35.62 -40.52 -15.62
CA PRO A 318 -35.46 -40.32 -17.05
C PRO A 318 -34.16 -39.58 -17.40
N GLU A 319 -33.57 -39.97 -18.53
CA GLU A 319 -32.31 -39.49 -19.12
C GLU A 319 -32.63 -38.63 -20.36
N ILE A 320 -31.94 -37.50 -20.55
CA ILE A 320 -32.15 -36.55 -21.67
C ILE A 320 -30.87 -36.49 -22.54
N LYS A 321 -31.03 -36.63 -23.86
CA LYS A 321 -29.97 -36.51 -24.88
C LYS A 321 -29.94 -35.11 -25.52
N PRO A 322 -28.78 -34.56 -25.91
CA PRO A 322 -28.68 -33.27 -26.60
C PRO A 322 -28.74 -33.39 -28.14
N GLU A 323 -29.31 -32.37 -28.80
CA GLU A 323 -29.37 -32.22 -30.27
C GLU A 323 -28.30 -31.22 -30.81
N PRO A 324 -27.89 -31.34 -32.09
CA PRO A 324 -26.73 -30.62 -32.65
C PRO A 324 -27.09 -29.26 -33.30
N ILE A 325 -26.17 -28.29 -33.18
CA ILE A 325 -26.28 -26.93 -33.73
C ILE A 325 -25.60 -26.84 -35.11
N LYS A 326 -26.28 -26.23 -36.09
CA LYS A 326 -25.83 -26.01 -37.48
C LYS A 326 -24.98 -24.75 -37.63
N GLU A 327 -23.96 -24.82 -38.50
CA GLU A 327 -23.07 -23.74 -38.93
C GLU A 327 -23.83 -22.56 -39.58
N GLU A 328 -23.37 -21.33 -39.32
CA GLU A 328 -23.99 -20.09 -39.80
C GLU A 328 -23.04 -19.25 -40.68
N ALA A 329 -23.62 -18.57 -41.67
CA ALA A 329 -22.95 -17.85 -42.74
C ALA A 329 -22.17 -16.59 -42.29
N LYS A 330 -21.10 -16.25 -43.02
CA LYS A 330 -20.25 -15.07 -42.81
C LYS A 330 -21.04 -13.76 -42.92
N ARG A 331 -21.10 -12.98 -41.83
CA ARG A 331 -21.82 -11.70 -41.73
C ARG A 331 -20.84 -10.52 -41.68
N ILE A 332 -20.61 -9.87 -42.80
CA ILE A 332 -19.80 -8.63 -42.86
C ILE A 332 -20.61 -7.46 -42.30
N ASN A 333 -20.08 -6.73 -41.30
CA ASN A 333 -20.73 -5.55 -40.70
C ASN A 333 -19.74 -4.38 -40.55
N LEU A 334 -19.59 -3.62 -41.63
CA LEU A 334 -18.66 -2.47 -41.71
C LEU A 334 -19.04 -1.31 -40.77
N LYS A 335 -20.34 -1.15 -40.44
CA LYS A 335 -20.80 -0.08 -39.53
C LYS A 335 -20.38 -0.37 -38.09
N ALA A 336 -20.57 -1.61 -37.64
CA ALA A 336 -20.10 -2.05 -36.32
C ALA A 336 -18.58 -1.93 -36.21
N ALA A 337 -17.84 -2.38 -37.24
CA ALA A 337 -16.39 -2.27 -37.28
C ALA A 337 -15.90 -0.82 -37.09
N LYS A 338 -16.39 0.13 -37.87
CA LYS A 338 -16.02 1.56 -37.74
C LYS A 338 -16.34 2.13 -36.35
N SER A 339 -17.47 1.72 -35.76
CA SER A 339 -17.86 2.19 -34.42
C SER A 339 -16.94 1.66 -33.32
N LEU A 340 -16.53 0.40 -33.41
CA LEU A 340 -15.63 -0.24 -32.45
C LEU A 340 -14.23 0.36 -32.50
N GLU A 341 -13.71 0.66 -33.69
CA GLU A 341 -12.42 1.34 -33.85
C GLU A 341 -12.40 2.74 -33.26
N ALA A 342 -13.42 3.56 -33.56
CA ALA A 342 -13.51 4.90 -32.99
C ALA A 342 -13.54 4.86 -31.44
N LYS A 343 -14.17 3.83 -30.85
CA LYS A 343 -14.16 3.60 -29.40
C LYS A 343 -12.78 3.17 -28.91
N ALA A 344 -12.11 2.26 -29.62
CA ALA A 344 -10.74 1.84 -29.30
C ALA A 344 -9.77 3.03 -29.32
N GLU A 345 -9.83 3.88 -30.35
CA GLU A 345 -9.00 5.09 -30.48
C GLU A 345 -9.29 6.11 -29.37
N SER A 346 -10.55 6.24 -28.94
CA SER A 346 -10.92 7.16 -27.84
C SER A 346 -10.23 6.82 -26.50
N LEU A 347 -9.73 5.59 -26.33
CA LEU A 347 -9.02 5.16 -25.13
C LEU A 347 -7.56 5.64 -25.09
N ASN A 348 -6.96 6.01 -26.23
CA ASN A 348 -5.55 6.44 -26.32
C ASN A 348 -5.22 7.54 -25.30
N LYS A 349 -6.02 8.61 -25.29
CA LYS A 349 -5.82 9.75 -24.37
C LYS A 349 -5.92 9.36 -22.90
N LYS A 350 -6.76 8.37 -22.56
CA LYS A 350 -6.89 7.88 -21.18
C LYS A 350 -5.68 7.04 -20.78
N ILE A 351 -5.21 6.19 -21.68
CA ILE A 351 -4.03 5.34 -21.49
C ILE A 351 -2.78 6.21 -21.32
N GLU A 352 -2.55 7.17 -22.22
CA GLU A 352 -1.41 8.10 -22.15
C GLU A 352 -1.39 8.89 -20.85
N LYS A 353 -2.54 9.47 -20.45
CA LYS A 353 -2.66 10.22 -19.20
C LYS A 353 -2.33 9.38 -17.96
N LYS A 354 -2.67 8.09 -17.98
CA LYS A 354 -2.38 7.17 -16.88
C LYS A 354 -0.90 6.75 -16.86
N LEU A 355 -0.30 6.53 -18.03
CA LEU A 355 1.13 6.19 -18.16
C LEU A 355 2.06 7.37 -17.85
N SER A 356 1.64 8.61 -18.16
CA SER A 356 2.42 9.82 -17.92
C SER A 356 2.27 10.39 -16.50
N CYS A 357 1.62 9.66 -15.59
CA CYS A 357 1.35 10.19 -14.25
C CYS A 357 2.67 10.38 -13.47
N PHE A 358 2.83 11.56 -12.87
CA PHE A 358 4.04 11.99 -12.13
C PHE A 358 5.36 12.00 -12.92
N ALA A 359 5.34 12.01 -14.26
CA ALA A 359 6.55 12.05 -15.09
C ALA A 359 7.53 13.19 -14.73
N ASN A 360 7.01 14.34 -14.27
CA ASN A 360 7.80 15.54 -13.95
C ASN A 360 7.92 15.80 -12.43
N CYS A 361 7.75 14.80 -11.59
CA CYS A 361 7.76 14.95 -10.13
C CYS A 361 8.84 14.09 -9.48
N ASN A 362 9.47 14.59 -8.40
CA ASN A 362 10.36 13.76 -7.58
C ASN A 362 9.61 12.51 -7.10
N MET A 363 10.20 11.35 -7.33
CA MET A 363 9.53 10.09 -7.02
C MET A 363 9.57 9.83 -5.51
N THR A 364 8.40 9.60 -4.92
CA THR A 364 8.25 9.17 -3.53
C THR A 364 7.54 7.83 -3.51
N ARG A 365 7.69 7.03 -2.46
CA ARG A 365 7.02 5.71 -2.38
C ARG A 365 5.51 5.79 -2.57
N ARG A 366 4.89 6.88 -2.07
CA ARG A 366 3.49 7.20 -2.34
C ARG A 366 3.22 7.41 -3.84
N ARG A 367 4.00 8.26 -4.52
CA ARG A 367 3.82 8.53 -5.96
C ARG A 367 4.10 7.28 -6.81
N ALA A 368 5.05 6.44 -6.41
CA ALA A 368 5.32 5.15 -7.04
C ALA A 368 4.10 4.21 -6.96
N ASN A 369 3.48 4.08 -5.78
CA ASN A 369 2.25 3.28 -5.63
C ASN A 369 1.10 3.81 -6.50
N PHE A 370 0.93 5.14 -6.57
CA PHE A 370 -0.07 5.74 -7.47
C PHE A 370 0.26 5.49 -8.94
N ARG A 371 1.54 5.56 -9.31
CA ARG A 371 2.00 5.28 -10.66
C ARG A 371 1.73 3.83 -11.04
N GLU A 372 2.00 2.88 -10.16
CA GLU A 372 1.68 1.46 -10.41
C GLU A 372 0.17 1.23 -10.53
N SER A 373 -0.65 1.83 -9.66
CA SER A 373 -2.12 1.74 -9.79
C SER A 373 -2.61 2.35 -11.11
N ALA A 374 -2.12 3.53 -11.50
CA ALA A 374 -2.46 4.13 -12.78
C ALA A 374 -1.97 3.29 -13.97
N ARG A 375 -0.81 2.63 -13.83
CA ARG A 375 -0.23 1.72 -14.83
C ARG A 375 -1.09 0.47 -15.02
N ILE A 376 -1.54 -0.16 -13.93
CA ILE A 376 -2.46 -1.32 -13.98
C ILE A 376 -3.76 -0.92 -14.68
N ASP A 377 -4.32 0.24 -14.36
CA ASP A 377 -5.50 0.74 -15.06
C ASP A 377 -5.23 0.98 -16.55
N ALA A 378 -4.05 1.50 -16.91
CA ALA A 378 -3.66 1.69 -18.31
C ALA A 378 -3.51 0.35 -19.04
N GLU A 379 -2.94 -0.67 -18.39
CA GLU A 379 -2.85 -2.04 -18.92
C GLU A 379 -4.25 -2.64 -19.16
N ASN A 380 -5.17 -2.49 -18.21
CA ASN A 380 -6.55 -2.95 -18.38
C ASN A 380 -7.24 -2.23 -19.55
N LEU A 381 -7.04 -0.92 -19.70
CA LEU A 381 -7.55 -0.17 -20.84
C LEU A 381 -6.92 -0.60 -22.16
N LYS A 382 -5.63 -0.94 -22.19
CA LYS A 382 -4.95 -1.51 -23.38
C LYS A 382 -5.55 -2.87 -23.78
N LYS A 383 -5.86 -3.74 -22.81
CA LYS A 383 -6.53 -5.03 -23.08
C LYS A 383 -7.90 -4.79 -23.72
N VAL A 384 -8.71 -3.91 -23.14
CA VAL A 384 -10.03 -3.54 -23.68
C VAL A 384 -9.89 -2.94 -25.09
N GLN A 385 -8.93 -2.05 -25.29
CA GLN A 385 -8.64 -1.44 -26.59
C GLN A 385 -8.27 -2.50 -27.64
N SER A 386 -7.39 -3.45 -27.31
CA SER A 386 -7.00 -4.56 -28.19
C SER A 386 -8.21 -5.38 -28.62
N VAL A 387 -9.06 -5.75 -27.65
CA VAL A 387 -10.29 -6.50 -27.93
C VAL A 387 -11.20 -5.75 -28.88
N LEU A 388 -11.42 -4.44 -28.67
CA LEU A 388 -12.24 -3.62 -29.56
C LEU A 388 -11.69 -3.55 -30.99
N PHE A 389 -10.37 -3.37 -31.15
CA PHE A 389 -9.73 -3.39 -32.47
C PHE A 389 -9.88 -4.74 -33.17
N ASN A 390 -9.69 -5.84 -32.45
CA ASN A 390 -9.77 -7.16 -33.04
C ASN A 390 -11.23 -7.58 -33.33
N LEU A 391 -12.20 -7.19 -32.49
CA LEU A 391 -13.63 -7.32 -32.81
C LEU A 391 -13.98 -6.52 -34.08
N ALA A 392 -13.44 -5.31 -34.25
CA ALA A 392 -13.65 -4.53 -35.46
C ALA A 392 -13.09 -5.22 -36.71
N LYS A 393 -11.90 -5.84 -36.62
CA LYS A 393 -11.33 -6.66 -37.70
C LYS A 393 -12.22 -7.84 -38.06
N LEU A 394 -12.72 -8.58 -37.06
CA LEU A 394 -13.61 -9.73 -37.27
C LEU A 394 -14.94 -9.32 -37.92
N HIS A 395 -15.52 -8.18 -37.52
CA HIS A 395 -16.70 -7.63 -38.19
C HIS A 395 -16.45 -7.25 -39.66
N ARG A 396 -15.22 -6.84 -40.03
CA ARG A 396 -14.86 -6.57 -41.43
C ARG A 396 -14.65 -7.83 -42.24
N SER A 397 -13.97 -8.83 -41.68
CA SER A 397 -13.72 -10.10 -42.36
C SER A 397 -14.98 -10.98 -42.45
N GLY A 398 -15.99 -10.70 -41.60
CA GLY A 398 -17.20 -11.51 -41.50
C GLY A 398 -16.99 -12.82 -40.74
N GLU A 399 -15.86 -12.95 -40.04
CA GLU A 399 -15.46 -14.12 -39.23
C GLU A 399 -15.84 -13.96 -37.75
N ILE A 400 -16.62 -12.93 -37.41
CA ILE A 400 -17.06 -12.73 -36.05
C ILE A 400 -17.98 -13.86 -35.59
N LYS A 401 -17.70 -14.41 -34.40
CA LYS A 401 -18.52 -15.46 -33.80
C LYS A 401 -19.79 -14.89 -33.18
N LYS A 402 -20.88 -15.66 -33.14
CA LYS A 402 -22.19 -15.19 -32.67
C LYS A 402 -22.17 -14.75 -31.21
N GLU A 403 -21.33 -15.36 -30.39
CA GLU A 403 -21.20 -15.10 -28.96
C GLU A 403 -20.68 -13.68 -28.68
N VAL A 404 -19.98 -13.07 -29.64
CA VAL A 404 -19.40 -11.72 -29.50
C VAL A 404 -19.94 -10.71 -30.51
N GLU A 405 -20.84 -11.11 -31.41
CA GLU A 405 -21.30 -10.26 -32.54
C GLU A 405 -22.06 -9.00 -32.11
N ASN A 406 -22.69 -9.03 -30.93
CA ASN A 406 -23.52 -7.93 -30.42
C ASN A 406 -22.75 -6.96 -29.49
N ILE A 407 -21.48 -7.24 -29.21
CA ILE A 407 -20.63 -6.39 -28.38
C ILE A 407 -20.28 -5.13 -29.16
N ASN A 408 -20.66 -3.97 -28.61
CA ASN A 408 -20.50 -2.69 -29.27
C ASN A 408 -20.03 -1.55 -28.35
N ALA A 409 -19.84 -1.79 -27.05
CA ALA A 409 -19.45 -0.75 -26.09
C ALA A 409 -18.22 -1.14 -25.25
N VAL A 410 -17.43 -0.13 -24.86
CA VAL A 410 -16.25 -0.29 -23.99
C VAL A 410 -16.63 -0.96 -22.67
N SER A 411 -17.71 -0.49 -22.04
CA SER A 411 -18.20 -1.02 -20.76
C SER A 411 -18.63 -2.49 -20.82
N GLN A 412 -19.12 -2.96 -21.98
CA GLN A 412 -19.47 -4.37 -22.15
C GLN A 412 -18.20 -5.23 -22.10
N VAL A 413 -17.15 -4.82 -22.82
CA VAL A 413 -15.86 -5.54 -22.80
C VAL A 413 -15.24 -5.52 -21.40
N GLU A 414 -15.28 -4.37 -20.71
CA GLU A 414 -14.79 -4.26 -19.31
C GLU A 414 -15.53 -5.22 -18.36
N ILE A 415 -16.85 -5.28 -18.43
CA ILE A 415 -17.66 -6.16 -17.59
C ILE A 415 -17.42 -7.63 -17.94
N LEU A 416 -17.38 -7.96 -19.22
CA LEU A 416 -17.21 -9.35 -19.67
C LEU A 416 -15.82 -9.89 -19.31
N LEU A 417 -14.76 -9.10 -19.44
CA LEU A 417 -13.40 -9.51 -19.05
C LEU A 417 -13.19 -9.59 -17.53
N CYS A 418 -14.11 -9.11 -16.71
CA CYS A 418 -14.01 -9.19 -15.26
C CYS A 418 -14.38 -10.60 -14.76
N GLU A 419 -13.41 -11.34 -14.20
CA GLU A 419 -13.59 -12.75 -13.82
C GLU A 419 -14.59 -12.95 -12.67
N HIS A 420 -14.69 -11.98 -11.76
CA HIS A 420 -15.60 -12.05 -10.61
C HIS A 420 -17.08 -11.83 -10.99
N VAL A 421 -17.37 -11.34 -12.20
CA VAL A 421 -18.75 -11.17 -12.67
C VAL A 421 -19.35 -12.56 -12.94
N LYS A 422 -20.55 -12.83 -12.41
CA LYS A 422 -21.30 -14.05 -12.68
C LYS A 422 -22.60 -13.75 -13.40
N TYR A 423 -23.11 -14.72 -14.14
CA TYR A 423 -24.44 -14.65 -14.70
C TYR A 423 -25.46 -14.77 -13.57
N LYS A 424 -26.30 -13.74 -13.42
CA LYS A 424 -27.40 -13.69 -12.46
C LYS A 424 -28.68 -13.26 -13.19
N THR A 425 -29.80 -13.81 -12.76
CA THR A 425 -31.15 -13.54 -13.22
C THR A 425 -31.93 -12.76 -12.16
N PRO A 426 -33.10 -12.18 -12.50
CA PRO A 426 -33.97 -11.56 -11.51
C PRO A 426 -34.42 -12.51 -10.40
N ASN A 427 -34.41 -13.82 -10.64
CA ASN A 427 -34.75 -14.83 -9.63
C ASN A 427 -33.62 -15.05 -8.61
N ASP A 428 -32.39 -14.63 -8.92
CA ASP A 428 -31.23 -14.68 -8.02
C ASP A 428 -31.15 -13.43 -7.13
N ILE A 429 -32.19 -12.57 -7.15
CA ILE A 429 -32.32 -11.43 -6.26
C ILE A 429 -32.89 -11.95 -4.95
N GLU A 430 -32.07 -11.98 -3.91
CA GLU A 430 -32.51 -12.33 -2.57
C GLU A 430 -33.26 -11.15 -1.92
N PRO A 431 -34.24 -11.39 -1.04
CA PRO A 431 -35.05 -10.34 -0.43
C PRO A 431 -34.24 -9.28 0.35
N ASP A 432 -33.05 -9.65 0.81
CA ASP A 432 -32.12 -8.83 1.59
C ASP A 432 -31.12 -8.04 0.74
N TYR A 433 -31.10 -8.21 -0.59
CA TYR A 433 -30.27 -7.39 -1.48
C TYR A 433 -30.72 -5.92 -1.40
N GLY A 434 -29.77 -4.99 -1.36
CA GLY A 434 -30.09 -3.57 -1.41
C GLY A 434 -30.57 -3.13 -2.80
N GLU A 435 -31.25 -1.98 -2.84
CA GLU A 435 -31.88 -1.48 -4.08
C GLU A 435 -30.85 -1.27 -5.20
N TRP A 436 -29.62 -0.86 -4.89
CA TRP A 436 -28.58 -0.75 -5.91
C TRP A 436 -28.17 -2.11 -6.47
N ALA A 437 -27.99 -3.14 -5.62
CA ALA A 437 -27.67 -4.49 -6.08
C ALA A 437 -28.79 -5.09 -6.95
N LYS A 438 -30.06 -4.86 -6.56
CA LYS A 438 -31.24 -5.22 -7.37
C LYS A 438 -31.19 -4.52 -8.74
N GLU A 439 -31.00 -3.21 -8.76
CA GLU A 439 -30.90 -2.42 -9.99
C GLU A 439 -29.74 -2.88 -10.88
N GLU A 440 -28.57 -3.16 -10.30
CA GLU A 440 -27.38 -3.56 -11.05
C GLU A 440 -27.52 -5.00 -11.59
N ILE A 441 -28.12 -5.94 -10.84
CA ILE A 441 -28.44 -7.30 -11.35
C ILE A 441 -29.44 -7.19 -12.50
N LEU A 442 -30.51 -6.39 -12.35
CA LEU A 442 -31.49 -6.18 -13.42
C LEU A 442 -30.86 -5.54 -14.65
N LYS A 443 -29.97 -4.55 -14.47
CA LYS A 443 -29.27 -3.86 -15.55
C LYS A 443 -28.28 -4.78 -16.27
N ARG A 444 -27.53 -5.60 -15.52
CA ARG A 444 -26.61 -6.60 -16.08
C ARG A 444 -27.35 -7.71 -16.80
N PHE A 445 -28.45 -8.21 -16.22
CA PHE A 445 -29.30 -9.20 -16.87
C PHE A 445 -29.86 -8.67 -18.20
N LYS A 446 -30.36 -7.43 -18.22
CA LYS A 446 -30.77 -6.75 -19.47
C LYS A 446 -29.63 -6.60 -20.46
N MET A 447 -28.41 -6.33 -20.00
CA MET A 447 -27.22 -6.26 -20.86
C MET A 447 -26.87 -7.63 -21.44
N PHE A 448 -26.82 -8.69 -20.63
CA PHE A 448 -26.51 -10.05 -21.05
C PHE A 448 -27.52 -10.58 -22.07
N ASN A 449 -28.82 -10.35 -21.86
CA ASN A 449 -29.84 -10.71 -22.84
C ASN A 449 -29.64 -10.01 -24.19
N LYS A 450 -29.21 -8.73 -24.20
CA LYS A 450 -28.88 -8.02 -25.45
C LYS A 450 -27.62 -8.55 -26.15
N LEU A 451 -26.78 -9.27 -25.42
CA LEU A 451 -25.55 -9.88 -25.92
C LEU A 451 -25.71 -11.37 -26.22
N ASN A 452 -26.93 -11.91 -26.16
CA ASN A 452 -27.22 -13.35 -26.29
C ASN A 452 -26.51 -14.23 -25.24
N ILE A 453 -26.31 -13.71 -24.03
CA ILE A 453 -25.77 -14.46 -22.89
C ILE A 453 -26.95 -14.82 -21.99
N HIS A 454 -27.29 -16.12 -21.94
CA HIS A 454 -28.45 -16.64 -21.19
C HIS A 454 -28.05 -17.62 -20.08
N SER A 455 -26.77 -17.97 -19.99
CA SER A 455 -26.25 -18.85 -18.95
C SER A 455 -24.84 -18.46 -18.50
N GLN A 456 -24.39 -19.04 -17.39
CA GLN A 456 -22.99 -18.92 -16.96
C GLN A 456 -22.02 -19.54 -17.97
N ASN A 457 -22.46 -20.56 -18.73
CA ASN A 457 -21.65 -21.18 -19.77
C ASN A 457 -21.41 -20.23 -20.94
N ASP A 458 -22.47 -19.56 -21.43
CA ASP A 458 -22.39 -18.58 -22.52
C ASP A 458 -21.45 -17.42 -22.13
N LEU A 459 -21.52 -16.98 -20.87
CA LEU A 459 -20.62 -15.95 -20.34
C LEU A 459 -19.16 -16.41 -20.35
N ASN A 460 -18.89 -17.66 -19.98
CA ASN A 460 -17.55 -18.23 -19.98
C ASN A 460 -17.02 -18.38 -21.42
N GLU A 461 -17.85 -18.87 -22.35
CA GLU A 461 -17.47 -18.99 -23.76
C GLU A 461 -17.16 -17.63 -24.39
N THR A 462 -18.03 -16.64 -24.14
CA THR A 462 -17.80 -15.25 -24.58
C THR A 462 -16.47 -14.72 -24.03
N ARG A 463 -16.17 -14.98 -22.76
CA ARG A 463 -14.91 -14.57 -22.11
C ARG A 463 -13.69 -15.16 -22.77
N GLU A 464 -13.70 -16.46 -23.04
CA GLU A 464 -12.56 -17.12 -23.66
C GLU A 464 -12.29 -16.57 -25.06
N ILE A 465 -13.35 -16.28 -25.82
CA ILE A 465 -13.22 -15.58 -27.11
C ILE A 465 -12.60 -14.20 -26.91
N LEU A 466 -13.11 -13.38 -25.99
CA LEU A 466 -12.55 -12.03 -25.77
C LEU A 466 -11.09 -12.07 -25.28
N LYS A 467 -10.74 -13.03 -24.42
CA LYS A 467 -9.36 -13.23 -23.94
C LYS A 467 -8.42 -13.57 -25.10
N SER A 468 -8.85 -14.39 -26.06
CA SER A 468 -8.06 -14.70 -27.27
C SER A 468 -7.83 -13.50 -28.19
N LEU A 469 -8.61 -12.42 -28.05
CA LEU A 469 -8.46 -11.17 -28.82
C LEU A 469 -7.56 -10.14 -28.15
N ILE A 470 -6.99 -10.46 -26.98
CA ILE A 470 -6.02 -9.61 -26.30
C ILE A 470 -4.65 -9.82 -26.95
N LEU A 471 -4.01 -8.74 -27.39
CA LEU A 471 -2.63 -8.76 -27.86
C LEU A 471 -1.70 -9.16 -26.72
N GLU A 472 -0.87 -10.18 -26.95
CA GLU A 472 0.19 -10.55 -26.02
C GLU A 472 1.25 -9.45 -25.96
N GLU A 473 1.73 -9.13 -24.75
CA GLU A 473 2.86 -8.22 -24.56
C GLU A 473 4.13 -8.86 -25.10
N SER A 474 5.00 -8.05 -25.70
CA SER A 474 6.33 -8.52 -26.11
C SER A 474 7.20 -8.83 -24.91
N GLN A 475 8.19 -9.72 -25.10
CA GLN A 475 9.14 -10.08 -24.02
C GLN A 475 9.97 -8.87 -23.55
N ASP A 476 10.26 -7.92 -24.45
CA ASP A 476 10.95 -6.67 -24.12
C ASP A 476 10.09 -5.77 -23.19
N GLU A 477 8.80 -5.60 -23.51
CA GLU A 477 7.87 -4.85 -22.66
C GLU A 477 7.70 -5.48 -21.27
N LYS A 478 7.65 -6.82 -21.21
CA LYS A 478 7.60 -7.55 -19.94
C LYS A 478 8.86 -7.31 -19.10
N THR A 479 10.03 -7.34 -19.73
CA THR A 479 11.32 -7.12 -19.07
C THR A 479 11.44 -5.70 -18.54
N LYS A 480 11.10 -4.69 -19.36
CA LYS A 480 11.04 -3.28 -18.95
C LYS A 480 10.10 -3.05 -17.78
N ARG A 481 8.94 -3.70 -17.77
CA ARG A 481 7.99 -3.64 -16.66
C ARG A 481 8.57 -4.22 -15.38
N GLU A 482 9.18 -5.40 -15.44
CA GLU A 482 9.78 -6.02 -14.27
C GLU A 482 10.94 -5.18 -13.71
N LEU A 483 11.77 -4.62 -14.59
CA LEU A 483 12.86 -3.72 -14.22
C LEU A 483 12.32 -2.47 -13.51
N GLN A 484 11.32 -1.80 -14.10
CA GLN A 484 10.69 -0.62 -13.49
C GLN A 484 10.11 -0.95 -12.11
N LYS A 485 9.49 -2.13 -11.93
CA LYS A 485 8.96 -2.57 -10.63
C LYS A 485 10.06 -2.76 -9.60
N LEU A 486 11.20 -3.34 -9.99
CA LEU A 486 12.34 -3.51 -9.10
C LEU A 486 12.93 -2.15 -8.70
N GLU A 487 13.09 -1.23 -9.65
CA GLU A 487 13.55 0.14 -9.34
C GLU A 487 12.56 0.90 -8.45
N ASP A 488 11.24 0.77 -8.71
CA ASP A 488 10.21 1.41 -7.89
C ASP A 488 10.21 0.87 -6.45
N ASN A 489 10.54 -0.41 -6.25
CA ASN A 489 10.66 -1.02 -4.93
C ASN A 489 11.84 -0.47 -4.12
N LEU A 490 12.89 0.02 -4.77
CA LEU A 490 14.00 0.66 -4.09
C LEU A 490 13.58 2.00 -3.45
N ILE A 491 12.49 2.63 -3.90
CA ILE A 491 12.13 3.99 -3.51
C ILE A 491 11.84 4.08 -2.01
N GLY A 492 12.65 4.88 -1.31
CA GLY A 492 12.54 5.09 0.12
C GLY A 492 13.12 3.96 0.98
N LEU A 493 13.78 2.97 0.39
CA LEU A 493 14.60 2.01 1.12
C LEU A 493 15.97 2.61 1.39
N LYS A 494 16.38 2.63 2.66
CA LYS A 494 17.74 2.97 3.06
C LYS A 494 18.62 1.74 2.93
N ILE A 495 19.20 1.54 1.75
CA ILE A 495 20.22 0.51 1.53
C ILE A 495 21.55 1.08 2.03
N PRO A 496 22.21 0.46 3.02
CA PRO A 496 23.50 0.93 3.51
C PRO A 496 24.52 1.05 2.36
N GLY A 497 25.22 2.18 2.29
CA GLY A 497 26.23 2.41 1.25
C GLY A 497 25.71 2.74 -0.15
N PHE A 498 24.40 2.72 -0.40
CA PHE A 498 23.84 2.94 -1.75
C PHE A 498 23.40 4.39 -1.98
N PHE A 499 24.17 5.10 -2.80
CA PHE A 499 23.93 6.50 -3.16
C PHE A 499 23.99 6.69 -4.68
N PRO A 500 22.84 6.69 -5.39
CA PRO A 500 22.82 6.91 -6.83
C PRO A 500 23.48 8.21 -7.27
N THR A 501 24.43 8.10 -8.19
CA THR A 501 25.20 9.23 -8.71
C THR A 501 24.39 9.96 -9.77
N PRO A 502 24.18 11.30 -9.68
CA PRO A 502 23.49 12.05 -10.71
C PRO A 502 24.19 12.00 -12.07
N LYS A 503 23.43 11.85 -13.16
CA LYS A 503 23.96 11.72 -14.53
C LYS A 503 24.98 12.79 -14.93
N GLU A 504 24.75 14.05 -14.54
CA GLU A 504 25.68 15.16 -14.83
C GLU A 504 27.05 14.97 -14.16
N ILE A 505 27.09 14.43 -12.94
CA ILE A 505 28.36 14.14 -12.25
C ILE A 505 29.04 12.95 -12.92
N ILE A 506 28.28 11.94 -13.33
CA ILE A 506 28.83 10.76 -14.01
C ILE A 506 29.53 11.16 -15.31
N LYS A 507 28.95 12.09 -16.09
CA LYS A 507 29.59 12.61 -17.30
C LYS A 507 30.94 13.27 -17.00
N ASP A 508 31.00 14.13 -15.98
CA ASP A 508 32.26 14.74 -15.54
C ASP A 508 33.27 13.69 -15.04
N MET A 509 32.81 12.61 -14.39
CA MET A 509 33.67 11.49 -14.01
C MET A 509 34.27 10.78 -15.23
N ILE A 510 33.46 10.53 -16.27
CA ILE A 510 33.89 9.91 -17.53
C ILE A 510 34.91 10.80 -18.25
N ASP A 511 34.64 12.11 -18.34
CA ASP A 511 35.54 13.08 -18.96
C ASP A 511 36.91 13.09 -18.28
N LYS A 512 36.96 13.07 -16.95
CA LYS A 512 38.22 13.02 -16.19
C LYS A 512 38.91 11.66 -16.23
N ALA A 513 38.15 10.57 -16.43
CA ALA A 513 38.74 9.25 -16.59
C ALA A 513 39.52 9.12 -17.91
N GLU A 514 39.18 9.93 -18.92
CA GLU A 514 39.80 9.91 -20.25
C GLU A 514 39.79 8.49 -20.85
N ILE A 515 38.59 7.91 -20.93
CA ILE A 515 38.36 6.54 -21.42
C ILE A 515 38.68 6.46 -22.92
N LYS A 516 39.41 5.41 -23.31
CA LYS A 516 39.77 5.05 -24.69
C LYS A 516 39.05 3.77 -25.12
N GLU A 517 38.94 3.56 -26.42
CA GLU A 517 38.16 2.49 -27.06
C GLU A 517 38.47 1.05 -26.56
N ASN A 518 39.68 0.80 -26.05
CA ASN A 518 40.11 -0.52 -25.58
C ASN A 518 40.43 -0.57 -24.08
N ASP A 519 40.05 0.46 -23.32
CA ASP A 519 40.30 0.46 -21.89
C ASP A 519 39.43 -0.60 -21.19
N SER A 520 40.03 -1.36 -20.29
CA SER A 520 39.29 -2.18 -19.33
C SER A 520 38.76 -1.29 -18.21
N ILE A 521 37.44 -1.37 -17.94
CA ILE A 521 36.75 -0.47 -17.01
C ILE A 521 36.06 -1.25 -15.89
N LEU A 522 36.28 -0.84 -14.65
CA LEU A 522 35.62 -1.39 -13.46
C LEU A 522 34.74 -0.33 -12.77
N GLU A 523 33.50 -0.70 -12.47
CA GLU A 523 32.63 -0.05 -11.48
C GLU A 523 32.51 -0.95 -10.22
N PRO A 524 33.34 -0.71 -9.18
CA PRO A 524 33.47 -1.61 -8.04
C PRO A 524 32.37 -1.48 -6.97
N SER A 525 31.41 -0.58 -7.16
CA SER A 525 30.28 -0.35 -6.25
C SER A 525 29.07 0.05 -7.07
N ALA A 526 28.64 -0.85 -7.94
CA ALA A 526 27.81 -0.52 -9.10
C ALA A 526 26.38 -0.10 -8.75
N GLY A 527 25.89 -0.50 -7.58
CA GLY A 527 24.52 -0.23 -7.17
C GLY A 527 23.53 -0.72 -8.23
N LYS A 528 22.66 0.18 -8.69
CA LYS A 528 21.70 -0.12 -9.76
C LYS A 528 22.24 0.09 -11.18
N GLY A 529 23.54 0.35 -11.33
CA GLY A 529 24.25 0.49 -12.60
C GLY A 529 24.23 1.88 -13.21
N ASP A 530 24.00 2.94 -12.42
CA ASP A 530 23.88 4.30 -12.97
C ASP A 530 25.17 4.74 -13.70
N ILE A 531 26.35 4.44 -13.16
CA ILE A 531 27.62 4.80 -13.80
C ILE A 531 27.88 3.88 -15.01
N ALA A 532 27.73 2.57 -14.86
CA ALA A 532 27.89 1.60 -15.94
C ALA A 532 26.98 1.87 -17.14
N GLU A 533 25.71 2.24 -16.91
CA GLU A 533 24.77 2.63 -17.97
C GLU A 533 25.31 3.83 -18.76
N VAL A 534 25.76 4.88 -18.08
CA VAL A 534 26.26 6.10 -18.75
C VAL A 534 27.62 5.84 -19.43
N ILE A 535 28.50 5.02 -18.84
CA ILE A 535 29.75 4.61 -19.50
C ILE A 535 29.43 3.90 -20.82
N ASN A 536 28.51 2.93 -20.80
CA ASN A 536 28.12 2.20 -22.01
C ASN A 536 27.43 3.12 -23.04
N GLU A 537 26.58 4.06 -22.60
CA GLU A 537 25.94 5.05 -23.47
C GLU A 537 26.94 5.99 -24.17
N GLU A 538 27.96 6.49 -23.46
CA GLU A 538 28.88 7.51 -23.97
C GLU A 538 30.10 6.90 -24.70
N THR A 539 30.52 5.68 -24.33
CA THR A 539 31.75 5.06 -24.85
C THR A 539 31.52 3.78 -25.65
N GLY A 540 30.37 3.14 -25.52
CA GLY A 540 30.11 1.80 -26.09
C GLY A 540 30.82 0.65 -25.37
N ILE A 541 31.61 0.94 -24.33
CA ILE A 541 32.31 -0.06 -23.53
C ILE A 541 31.44 -0.47 -22.36
N LYS A 542 31.29 -1.79 -22.17
CA LYS A 542 30.57 -2.35 -21.04
C LYS A 542 31.53 -2.52 -19.86
N ALA A 543 31.33 -1.75 -18.80
CA ALA A 543 32.14 -1.85 -17.60
C ALA A 543 31.84 -3.16 -16.83
N ASP A 544 32.89 -3.76 -16.28
CA ASP A 544 32.75 -4.82 -15.29
C ASP A 544 32.22 -4.23 -13.99
N CYS A 545 31.25 -4.89 -13.38
CA CYS A 545 30.56 -4.36 -12.21
C CYS A 545 30.74 -5.28 -11.00
N ILE A 546 30.85 -4.68 -9.82
CA ILE A 546 30.82 -5.39 -8.54
C ILE A 546 29.76 -4.72 -7.66
N GLU A 547 28.90 -5.54 -7.06
CA GLU A 547 27.85 -5.06 -6.16
C GLU A 547 27.57 -6.10 -5.08
N ILE A 548 27.59 -5.69 -3.82
CA ILE A 548 27.42 -6.59 -2.68
C ILE A 548 25.95 -6.91 -2.37
N ASN A 549 25.04 -5.99 -2.71
CA ASN A 549 23.62 -6.13 -2.40
C ASN A 549 22.90 -6.99 -3.47
N PRO A 550 22.33 -8.15 -3.10
CA PRO A 550 21.70 -9.05 -4.08
C PRO A 550 20.52 -8.44 -4.85
N THR A 551 19.80 -7.48 -4.22
CA THR A 551 18.68 -6.80 -4.90
C THR A 551 19.17 -5.88 -5.99
N LEU A 552 20.28 -5.18 -5.74
CA LEU A 552 20.92 -4.30 -6.71
C LEU A 552 21.59 -5.10 -7.83
N GLN A 553 22.26 -6.22 -7.52
CA GLN A 553 22.75 -7.18 -8.52
C GLN A 553 21.64 -7.66 -9.47
N THR A 554 20.45 -7.97 -8.94
CA THR A 554 19.32 -8.41 -9.77
C THR A 554 18.89 -7.33 -10.77
N ILE A 555 18.91 -6.06 -10.37
CA ILE A 555 18.59 -4.92 -11.25
C ILE A 555 19.68 -4.74 -12.30
N LEU A 556 20.94 -4.80 -11.88
CA LEU A 556 22.12 -4.67 -12.71
C LEU A 556 22.16 -5.75 -13.81
N ASN A 557 21.94 -7.02 -13.43
CA ASN A 557 21.84 -8.15 -14.36
C ASN A 557 20.70 -7.96 -15.37
N LYS A 558 19.52 -7.46 -14.93
CA LYS A 558 18.39 -7.18 -15.83
C LYS A 558 18.66 -6.01 -16.79
N LYS A 559 19.56 -5.09 -16.43
CA LYS A 559 20.10 -4.05 -17.32
C LYS A 559 21.19 -4.57 -18.26
N GLY A 560 21.56 -5.84 -18.10
CA GLY A 560 22.57 -6.50 -18.90
C GLY A 560 23.97 -6.40 -18.32
N PHE A 561 24.19 -5.83 -17.14
CA PHE A 561 25.51 -5.77 -16.49
C PHE A 561 25.63 -6.92 -15.49
N GLU A 562 26.42 -7.93 -15.83
CA GLU A 562 26.67 -9.06 -14.93
C GLU A 562 27.77 -8.70 -13.93
N THR A 563 27.60 -9.09 -12.68
CA THR A 563 28.63 -8.86 -11.68
C THR A 563 29.77 -9.86 -11.81
N VAL A 564 31.01 -9.37 -11.88
CA VAL A 564 32.20 -10.24 -11.92
C VAL A 564 32.55 -10.85 -10.56
N GLU A 565 32.12 -10.21 -9.47
CA GLU A 565 32.24 -10.66 -8.08
C GLU A 565 31.20 -9.94 -7.21
N SER A 566 30.95 -10.41 -6.00
CA SER A 566 30.05 -9.76 -5.03
C SER A 566 30.77 -8.82 -4.06
N ASN A 567 31.98 -9.16 -3.61
CA ASN A 567 32.72 -8.37 -2.62
C ASN A 567 33.95 -7.69 -3.25
N PHE A 568 33.89 -6.37 -3.38
CA PHE A 568 34.97 -5.61 -4.00
C PHE A 568 36.29 -5.63 -3.22
N LEU A 569 36.25 -5.59 -1.88
CA LEU A 569 37.47 -5.57 -1.07
C LEU A 569 38.25 -6.90 -1.12
N GLU A 570 37.60 -7.99 -1.53
CA GLU A 570 38.23 -9.31 -1.72
C GLU A 570 38.59 -9.58 -3.18
N PHE A 571 38.09 -8.76 -4.10
CA PHE A 571 38.29 -8.92 -5.53
C PHE A 571 39.72 -8.55 -5.94
N ASN A 572 40.28 -9.36 -6.84
CA ASN A 572 41.59 -9.14 -7.45
C ASN A 572 41.43 -9.05 -8.97
N GLY A 573 42.17 -8.14 -9.59
CA GLY A 573 42.09 -7.88 -11.02
C GLY A 573 42.98 -6.73 -11.45
N LYS A 574 42.97 -6.42 -12.74
CA LYS A 574 43.71 -5.32 -13.33
C LYS A 574 42.87 -4.57 -14.35
N TYR A 575 42.76 -3.25 -14.18
CA TYR A 575 41.94 -2.37 -15.02
C TYR A 575 42.69 -1.10 -15.41
N ASP A 576 42.36 -0.58 -16.58
CA ASP A 576 42.90 0.71 -17.07
C ASP A 576 42.16 1.88 -16.45
N LYS A 577 40.85 1.73 -16.25
CA LYS A 577 39.96 2.76 -15.70
C LYS A 577 39.11 2.19 -14.57
N ILE A 578 39.01 2.93 -13.49
CA ILE A 578 38.08 2.63 -12.41
C ILE A 578 37.27 3.88 -12.12
N ILE A 579 35.95 3.76 -12.17
CA ILE A 579 35.02 4.88 -11.94
C ILE A 579 34.05 4.44 -10.86
N MET A 580 33.97 5.19 -9.76
CA MET A 580 33.29 4.68 -8.57
C MET A 580 32.64 5.74 -7.67
N ASN A 581 31.60 5.32 -6.96
CA ASN A 581 31.00 6.03 -5.85
C ASN A 581 30.89 5.10 -4.63
N PRO A 582 31.98 4.90 -3.88
CA PRO A 582 32.03 3.98 -2.75
C PRO A 582 31.15 4.42 -1.57
N PRO A 583 30.83 3.51 -0.64
CA PRO A 583 30.16 3.87 0.61
C PRO A 583 31.01 4.80 1.48
N PHE A 584 30.41 5.89 1.99
CA PHE A 584 31.10 6.90 2.81
C PHE A 584 31.16 6.58 4.31
N GLU A 585 30.46 5.53 4.77
CA GLU A 585 30.32 5.24 6.19
C GLU A 585 31.63 4.72 6.81
N LYS A 586 32.01 5.27 7.97
CA LYS A 586 33.21 4.85 8.73
C LYS A 586 34.54 4.95 7.94
N GLY A 587 34.58 5.79 6.90
CA GLY A 587 35.77 5.96 6.06
C GLY A 587 36.03 4.78 5.12
N GLN A 588 34.98 4.02 4.76
CA GLN A 588 35.08 2.96 3.75
C GLN A 588 35.46 3.48 2.37
N ASP A 589 35.17 4.75 2.06
CA ASP A 589 35.60 5.41 0.83
C ASP A 589 37.13 5.38 0.69
N ILE A 590 37.88 5.67 1.75
CA ILE A 590 39.35 5.58 1.76
C ILE A 590 39.84 4.15 1.49
N GLU A 591 39.21 3.14 2.12
CA GLU A 591 39.60 1.74 1.95
C GLU A 591 39.36 1.28 0.51
N HIS A 592 38.19 1.59 -0.04
CA HIS A 592 37.82 1.25 -1.41
C HIS A 592 38.69 1.95 -2.45
N VAL A 593 38.99 3.24 -2.28
CA VAL A 593 39.86 3.98 -3.21
C VAL A 593 41.30 3.46 -3.17
N THR A 594 41.80 3.13 -1.98
CA THR A 594 43.15 2.54 -1.83
C THR A 594 43.22 1.17 -2.49
N HIS A 595 42.20 0.33 -2.32
CA HIS A 595 42.11 -0.96 -2.99
C HIS A 595 41.99 -0.82 -4.51
N ALA A 596 41.11 0.07 -4.99
CA ALA A 596 40.95 0.37 -6.41
C ALA A 596 42.28 0.80 -7.06
N TYR A 597 43.05 1.65 -6.40
CA TYR A 597 44.37 2.05 -6.89
C TYR A 597 45.32 0.85 -7.10
N ASN A 598 45.26 -0.15 -6.23
CA ASN A 598 46.07 -1.37 -6.38
C ASN A 598 45.65 -2.20 -7.59
N LEU A 599 44.36 -2.15 -7.98
CA LEU A 599 43.83 -2.80 -9.18
C LEU A 599 44.10 -2.03 -10.47
N LEU A 600 44.56 -0.78 -10.42
CA LEU A 600 44.95 -0.07 -11.65
C LEU A 600 46.19 -0.69 -12.31
N ASN A 601 46.16 -0.71 -13.64
CA ASN A 601 47.34 -0.83 -14.50
C ASN A 601 48.22 0.42 -14.39
N ASN A 602 49.49 0.29 -14.75
CA ASN A 602 50.39 1.45 -14.81
C ASN A 602 49.93 2.39 -15.93
N GLY A 603 49.81 3.68 -15.63
CA GLY A 603 49.17 4.68 -16.49
C GLY A 603 47.63 4.67 -16.42
N GLY A 604 47.04 3.80 -15.60
CA GLY A 604 45.59 3.75 -15.39
C GLY A 604 45.09 4.94 -14.56
N LYS A 605 43.80 5.26 -14.70
CA LYS A 605 43.14 6.36 -13.97
C LYS A 605 41.97 5.87 -13.12
N LEU A 606 41.90 6.38 -11.90
CA LEU A 606 40.80 6.17 -10.96
C LEU A 606 40.09 7.50 -10.73
N VAL A 607 38.76 7.50 -10.90
CA VAL A 607 37.88 8.62 -10.58
C VAL A 607 36.86 8.16 -9.54
N SER A 608 36.91 8.75 -8.34
CA SER A 608 36.03 8.38 -7.23
C SER A 608 35.31 9.57 -6.65
N ILE A 609 34.04 9.39 -6.29
CA ILE A 609 33.34 10.30 -5.37
C ILE A 609 33.72 9.92 -3.94
N MET A 610 34.01 10.89 -3.09
CA MET A 610 34.33 10.65 -1.66
C MET A 610 33.64 11.68 -0.77
N SER A 611 33.60 11.41 0.54
CA SER A 611 33.15 12.39 1.53
C SER A 611 34.19 13.51 1.70
N ASN A 612 33.73 14.77 1.82
CA ASN A 612 34.61 15.91 2.07
C ASN A 612 35.38 15.79 3.41
N SER A 613 35.03 14.86 4.30
CA SER A 613 35.83 14.57 5.49
C SER A 613 37.30 14.28 5.21
N VAL A 614 37.62 13.79 4.01
CA VAL A 614 38.99 13.56 3.54
C VAL A 614 39.86 14.81 3.58
N THR A 615 39.29 15.99 3.34
CA THR A 615 40.06 17.23 3.22
C THR A 615 40.45 17.84 4.57
N PHE A 616 39.73 17.53 5.67
CA PHE A 616 39.91 18.23 6.94
C PHE A 616 40.08 17.35 8.19
N ARG A 617 39.74 16.05 8.16
CA ARG A 617 39.91 15.19 9.34
C ARG A 617 41.38 14.89 9.60
N ASN A 618 41.80 14.95 10.87
CA ASN A 618 43.19 14.74 11.29
C ASN A 618 43.43 13.38 11.97
N ASP A 619 42.50 12.43 11.83
CA ASP A 619 42.74 11.06 12.29
C ASP A 619 43.82 10.41 11.39
N LYS A 620 44.62 9.51 11.95
CA LYS A 620 45.77 8.85 11.28
C LYS A 620 45.43 8.38 9.86
N LYS A 621 44.34 7.62 9.70
CA LYS A 621 43.84 7.09 8.41
C LYS A 621 43.63 8.18 7.35
N TYR A 622 43.12 9.35 7.73
CA TYR A 622 42.83 10.45 6.79
C TYR A 622 44.09 11.22 6.43
N MET A 623 45.03 11.38 7.37
CA MET A 623 46.33 12.00 7.10
C MET A 623 47.15 11.13 6.15
N GLU A 624 47.24 9.82 6.42
CA GLU A 624 47.93 8.86 5.56
C GLU A 624 47.32 8.84 4.16
N PHE A 625 45.99 8.91 4.04
CA PHE A 625 45.34 8.98 2.73
C PHE A 625 45.66 10.28 1.96
N ARG A 626 45.75 11.44 2.65
CA ARG A 626 46.17 12.69 1.99
C ARG A 626 47.63 12.66 1.54
N GLU A 627 48.50 12.01 2.30
CA GLU A 627 49.90 11.77 1.88
C GLU A 627 49.94 10.83 0.67
N PHE A 628 49.18 9.74 0.70
CA PHE A 628 49.02 8.82 -0.43
C PHE A 628 48.55 9.54 -1.71
N LEU A 629 47.59 10.46 -1.62
CA LEU A 629 47.17 11.26 -2.79
C LEU A 629 48.32 12.12 -3.35
N LYS A 630 49.10 12.76 -2.48
CA LYS A 630 50.25 13.59 -2.90
C LYS A 630 51.33 12.77 -3.58
N GLU A 631 51.62 11.58 -3.07
CA GLU A 631 52.64 10.67 -3.64
C GLU A 631 52.25 10.11 -5.00
N ASN A 632 50.94 9.95 -5.25
CA ASN A 632 50.42 9.34 -6.47
C ASN A 632 49.77 10.35 -7.41
N ASN A 633 50.21 11.62 -7.38
CA ASN A 633 49.75 12.71 -8.25
C ASN A 633 48.22 12.90 -8.25
N GLY A 634 47.55 12.49 -7.18
CA GLY A 634 46.10 12.60 -7.04
C GLY A 634 45.67 14.02 -6.68
N TYR A 635 44.51 14.43 -7.17
CA TYR A 635 43.91 15.72 -6.84
C TYR A 635 42.44 15.61 -6.45
N ILE A 636 41.96 16.62 -5.74
CA ILE A 636 40.61 16.73 -5.22
C ILE A 636 39.91 17.91 -5.87
N GLU A 637 38.67 17.71 -6.31
CA GLU A 637 37.77 18.74 -6.83
C GLU A 637 36.49 18.79 -5.98
N GLU A 638 36.07 19.98 -5.57
CA GLU A 638 34.83 20.14 -4.81
C GLU A 638 33.61 20.06 -5.73
N LEU A 639 32.61 19.24 -5.34
CA LEU A 639 31.35 19.18 -6.07
C LEU A 639 30.38 20.25 -5.53
N PRO A 640 29.52 20.84 -6.39
CA PRO A 640 28.55 21.84 -5.95
C PRO A 640 27.69 21.38 -4.77
N GLU A 641 27.42 22.28 -3.82
CA GLU A 641 26.61 21.92 -2.66
C GLU A 641 25.22 21.42 -3.07
N GLY A 642 24.88 20.21 -2.59
CA GLY A 642 23.59 19.60 -2.88
C GLY A 642 23.51 18.88 -4.23
N SER A 643 24.65 18.57 -4.85
CA SER A 643 24.69 17.72 -6.05
C SER A 643 23.96 16.38 -5.86
N PHE A 644 23.97 15.83 -4.64
CA PHE A 644 23.23 14.61 -4.28
C PHE A 644 21.86 14.88 -3.61
N LYS A 645 21.36 16.13 -3.55
CA LYS A 645 20.04 16.43 -2.95
C LYS A 645 18.85 15.97 -3.80
N LYS A 646 19.04 15.81 -5.12
CA LYS A 646 18.02 15.34 -6.06
C LYS A 646 18.11 13.83 -6.38
N SER A 647 19.11 13.12 -5.85
CA SER A 647 19.28 11.70 -6.11
C SER A 647 18.30 10.85 -5.29
N PHE A 648 18.17 9.59 -5.71
CA PHE A 648 17.25 8.60 -5.17
C PHE A 648 17.36 8.40 -3.63
N ASN A 649 18.54 8.66 -3.06
CA ASN A 649 18.84 8.67 -1.63
C ASN A 649 19.61 9.95 -1.25
N SER A 650 18.92 11.06 -1.03
CA SER A 650 19.57 12.35 -0.79
C SER A 650 20.41 12.34 0.49
N THR A 651 21.70 12.65 0.39
CA THR A 651 22.56 12.92 1.54
C THR A 651 22.91 14.41 1.62
N GLY A 652 23.00 14.93 2.84
CA GLY A 652 23.48 16.29 3.12
C GLY A 652 25.00 16.37 3.24
N VAL A 653 25.71 15.27 2.98
CA VAL A 653 27.16 15.18 3.09
C VAL A 653 27.77 15.94 1.91
N LYS A 654 28.65 16.89 2.19
CA LYS A 654 29.46 17.51 1.14
C LYS A 654 30.36 16.44 0.53
N THR A 655 30.29 16.27 -0.78
CA THR A 655 31.09 15.30 -1.52
C THR A 655 32.15 15.99 -2.36
N ILE A 656 33.22 15.26 -2.64
CA ILE A 656 34.34 15.68 -3.47
C ILE A 656 34.56 14.64 -4.57
N MET A 657 35.16 15.03 -5.67
CA MET A 657 35.69 14.12 -6.67
C MET A 657 37.21 13.98 -6.48
N VAL A 658 37.69 12.76 -6.47
CA VAL A 658 39.11 12.42 -6.36
C VAL A 658 39.54 11.73 -7.63
N VAL A 659 40.61 12.23 -8.24
CA VAL A 659 41.21 11.66 -9.46
C VAL A 659 42.64 11.28 -9.14
N ILE A 660 43.01 10.03 -9.47
CA ILE A 660 44.35 9.48 -9.23
C ILE A 660 44.83 8.81 -10.52
N GLU A 661 46.07 9.09 -10.91
CA GLU A 661 46.73 8.42 -12.03
C GLU A 661 47.88 7.56 -11.49
N LYS A 662 47.91 6.28 -11.89
CA LYS A 662 48.93 5.36 -11.41
C LYS A 662 50.22 5.55 -12.18
N ASN A 663 51.25 6.02 -11.48
CA ASN A 663 52.56 6.24 -12.07
C ASN A 663 53.17 4.94 -12.61
N TYR A 664 53.90 5.03 -13.73
CA TYR A 664 54.78 3.95 -14.15
C TYR A 664 55.90 3.80 -13.10
N PRO A 665 56.23 2.58 -12.65
CA PRO A 665 57.35 2.39 -11.75
C PRO A 665 58.60 2.98 -12.41
N SER A 666 59.29 3.85 -11.67
CA SER A 666 60.49 4.54 -12.13
C SER A 666 61.53 3.53 -12.59
N SER A 667 61.61 3.27 -13.91
CA SER A 667 62.83 2.74 -14.48
C SER A 667 63.86 3.85 -14.41
N ASN A 668 65.03 3.57 -13.83
CA ASN A 668 66.15 4.50 -13.71
C ASN A 668 66.44 5.19 -15.06
N PHE A 669 65.95 6.41 -15.26
CA PHE A 669 66.43 7.30 -16.31
C PHE A 669 66.50 8.73 -15.79
N SER A 670 67.71 9.28 -15.87
CA SER A 670 68.07 10.63 -15.43
C SER A 670 67.52 11.71 -16.38
N LEU A 671 66.98 12.78 -15.78
CA LEU A 671 66.95 14.18 -16.21
C LEU A 671 66.72 14.52 -17.71
N ALA A 672 65.62 15.22 -18.00
CA ALA A 672 65.64 16.53 -18.67
C ALA A 672 64.28 17.26 -18.65
N THR A 673 64.33 18.51 -18.19
CA THR A 673 63.48 19.68 -18.53
C THR A 673 61.96 19.62 -18.33
N ALA A 674 61.49 20.39 -17.34
CA ALA A 674 60.09 20.72 -17.10
C ALA A 674 59.56 21.80 -18.07
N PRO A 675 58.31 21.70 -18.57
CA PRO A 675 57.55 22.84 -19.07
C PRO A 675 56.69 23.45 -17.95
N THR A 676 56.60 24.78 -17.97
CA THR A 676 55.82 25.66 -17.09
C THR A 676 54.31 25.38 -17.10
N PRO A 677 53.60 25.49 -15.95
CA PRO A 677 52.16 25.26 -15.89
C PRO A 677 51.34 26.51 -16.25
N HIS A 678 50.39 26.35 -17.17
CA HIS A 678 49.32 27.32 -17.43
C HIS A 678 48.19 27.19 -16.38
N HIS A 679 47.89 28.34 -15.77
CA HIS A 679 46.68 28.78 -15.07
C HIS A 679 45.83 27.86 -14.15
N SER A 680 45.86 28.27 -12.87
CA SER A 680 44.77 28.31 -11.89
C SER A 680 43.95 27.03 -11.65
N ARG A 681 44.56 26.06 -10.98
CA ARG A 681 43.85 25.13 -10.09
C ARG A 681 44.16 25.53 -8.65
N LYS A 682 43.12 25.82 -7.85
CA LYS A 682 43.28 26.05 -6.42
C LYS A 682 43.61 24.70 -5.76
N MET A 683 44.88 24.47 -5.47
CA MET A 683 45.28 23.43 -4.52
C MET A 683 44.92 23.93 -3.12
N TYR A 684 43.94 23.27 -2.48
CA TYR A 684 43.78 23.33 -1.04
C TYR A 684 44.61 22.19 -0.46
N VAL A 685 45.69 22.53 0.25
CA VAL A 685 46.53 21.60 1.03
C VAL A 685 45.92 21.43 2.42
#